data_AF-A0A257HK17-F1
#
_entry.id   AF-A0A257HK17-F1
#
_cell.length_a   1.000
_cell.length_b   1.000
_cell.length_c   1.000
_cell.angle_alpha   90.00
_cell.angle_beta   90.00
_cell.angle_gamma   90.00
#
_symmetry.space_group_name_H-M   'P 1'
#
loop_
_entity.id
_entity.type
_entity.pdbx_description
1 polymer ?
#
loop_
_entity_poly.entity_id
_entity_poly.type
_entity_poly.pdbx_seq_one_letter_code
_entity_poly.pdbx_strand_id
1 'polypeptide(L)'
;MPLDRPFSFIAIDEIQLCADPDRGHIFTDRLLRARGQAETMFLGSDTMRPMIRAMIPGIEIERRERLSTLSYTGVKKITKLARRSAIVAFSQEEVYAIAELIRRHKGGAAVVMGALSPRTRNAQVALYQSGEVDFLVATDAIGMGLNMDVDHVAFASLSKFDGRRHRPLRADEIAQIAGRAGRFRTDGTFGETADCPDLDAETIERVEGHQFEPVDALEWRTSDLDYRSCQALIASLEAPSPHPSLKRSRGAIDEEAFRRLAILAWVQPLTRSSVGVRRLWDACQLPDFRKAPQDEHVHLIEGLAEHLLKPKGLIPSDWFARRVNELDRTDGDIEQLQQRLAAIRTWTYVANRSDWVDENRHWQGQTRVIEDRLSDTLHERLMQRFIDKRTSALLKGLKRENAMEVDVNETGEVTVEGHAIGRLVGLRFQADPQASGLEERAVKNAAFQALRPELTRRLEAIATGGINDFVLSDLGVIIWRGDEIAKLMGRQPLLKPKAVMIGGELAPEDVMKRAQERLDNWLLEIVARDLVPLKALAEAAEGESLKGLARGVAYRVAEAGGVMDRTELDADIKQLSQDDRKALRAVGLRFGRANIYAPALLKPRPARLHALFAFFAGGGDPAASAPFLPPLGVTSFTLTSPVEAKPLAAAGFRAFGQRAVRLDIVDRIADALFEAAEAAKGPCVFPAVIVSLLGASNEDAEAVVEALGWEKFETTRPVKPVEAVAVDLVTEAASEAEVNEGGTPDVEPAPDAEPDTGVEPVVEATPEVAEAPEVVEAAEVGEPATMETVTLWRRKRAKPPRTDQRPFKRGTPNRAPNPRPQGQAATESAPREPRPPRPEGQRPAQGERRDGNRPPRENGFKRPDGGRPPHRNGEGRSFAAAPPRPNSGGGTVDPNNPFAVLAALKLTAEPAKSAKGGQSSKKHKGKKPQKGGGGGQPAPVVEPQSE
;
A
#
# COMPACT_ATOMS: atom_id res chain seq x y z
N MET A 1 7.89 48.29 23.20
CA MET A 1 7.82 48.53 24.66
C MET A 1 7.53 50.00 24.89
N PRO A 2 6.39 50.36 25.49
CA PRO A 2 6.16 51.71 26.00
C PRO A 2 7.18 52.03 27.11
N LEU A 3 7.69 53.27 27.12
CA LEU A 3 8.59 53.81 28.17
C LEU A 3 7.98 55.04 28.87
N ASP A 4 6.92 55.59 28.27
CA ASP A 4 5.98 56.58 28.77
C ASP A 4 5.14 56.11 29.97
N ARG A 5 5.20 54.81 30.29
CA ARG A 5 4.45 54.17 31.38
C ARG A 5 5.39 53.49 32.37
N PRO A 6 5.18 53.66 33.69
CA PRO A 6 5.90 52.89 34.70
C PRO A 6 5.44 51.42 34.70
N PHE A 7 6.38 50.51 34.95
CA PHE A 7 6.14 49.08 35.15
C PHE A 7 6.95 48.60 36.36
N SER A 8 6.38 47.71 37.19
CA SER A 8 7.09 47.18 38.36
C SER A 8 8.26 46.28 37.97
N PHE A 9 8.08 45.49 36.92
CA PHE A 9 9.05 44.56 36.35
C PHE A 9 9.29 44.88 34.86
N ILE A 10 10.54 44.85 34.41
CA ILE A 10 10.91 44.88 32.99
C ILE A 10 11.89 43.74 32.71
N ALA A 11 11.58 42.91 31.71
CA ALA A 11 12.54 41.97 31.13
C ALA A 11 13.00 42.45 29.75
N ILE A 12 14.28 42.30 29.45
CA ILE A 12 14.84 42.42 28.10
C ILE A 12 15.52 41.10 27.75
N ASP A 13 15.02 40.46 26.70
CA ASP A 13 15.51 39.18 26.20
C ASP A 13 16.49 39.35 25.02
N GLU A 14 17.30 38.31 24.76
CA GLU A 14 18.35 38.27 23.74
C GLU A 14 19.33 39.47 23.84
N ILE A 15 19.76 39.85 25.05
CA ILE A 15 20.50 41.10 25.32
C ILE A 15 21.83 41.23 24.53
N GLN A 16 22.41 40.13 24.05
CA GLN A 16 23.56 40.15 23.14
C GLN A 16 23.28 40.86 21.80
N LEU A 17 22.00 41.08 21.46
CA LEU A 17 21.60 41.95 20.35
C LEU A 17 22.06 43.41 20.51
N CYS A 18 22.53 43.85 21.68
CA CYS A 18 23.27 45.12 21.81
C CYS A 18 24.49 45.23 20.87
N ALA A 19 25.05 44.12 20.38
CA ALA A 19 26.16 44.09 19.41
C ALA A 19 25.70 44.04 17.93
N ASP A 20 24.39 44.00 17.66
CA ASP A 20 23.83 43.93 16.29
C ASP A 20 24.04 45.27 15.54
N PRO A 21 24.72 45.30 14.37
CA PRO A 21 25.06 46.53 13.66
C PRO A 21 23.86 47.44 13.31
N ASP A 22 22.71 46.84 12.99
CA ASP A 22 21.56 47.54 12.43
C ASP A 22 20.59 48.01 13.52
N ARG A 23 20.31 47.14 14.51
CA ARG A 23 19.31 47.36 15.57
C ARG A 23 19.87 47.36 17.00
N GLY A 24 21.16 47.06 17.19
CA GLY A 24 21.75 46.94 18.53
C GLY A 24 21.74 48.24 19.32
N HIS A 25 21.81 49.38 18.65
CA HIS A 25 21.63 50.70 19.27
C HIS A 25 20.27 50.86 19.98
N ILE A 26 19.23 50.12 19.57
CA ILE A 26 17.92 50.09 20.24
C ILE A 26 18.00 49.27 21.53
N PHE A 27 18.63 48.11 21.50
CA PHE A 27 18.82 47.25 22.66
C PHE A 27 19.73 47.91 23.71
N THR A 28 20.83 48.53 23.26
CA THR A 28 21.76 49.29 24.12
C THR A 28 21.08 50.50 24.79
N ASP A 29 20.18 51.20 24.09
CA ASP A 29 19.38 52.24 24.73
C ASP A 29 18.51 51.68 25.86
N ARG A 30 17.83 50.53 25.64
CA ARG A 30 17.02 49.91 26.69
C ARG A 30 17.87 49.36 27.84
N LEU A 31 19.03 48.76 27.57
CA LEU A 31 20.01 48.34 28.58
C LEU A 31 20.41 49.51 29.49
N LEU A 32 20.70 50.67 28.91
CA LEU A 32 21.14 51.85 29.64
C LEU A 32 19.99 52.57 30.37
N ARG A 33 18.77 52.59 29.81
CA ARG A 33 17.70 53.53 30.23
C ARG A 33 16.38 52.91 30.66
N ALA A 34 16.03 51.68 30.27
CA ALA A 34 14.79 51.05 30.71
C ALA A 34 14.96 50.47 32.12
N ARG A 35 14.10 50.87 33.07
CA ARG A 35 14.13 50.39 34.46
C ARG A 35 12.71 50.10 34.94
N GLY A 36 12.49 48.92 35.50
CA GLY A 36 11.30 48.64 36.30
C GLY A 36 11.40 49.28 37.68
N GLN A 37 10.26 49.53 38.32
CA GLN A 37 10.19 50.19 39.64
C GLN A 37 10.67 49.29 40.79
N ALA A 38 10.59 47.95 40.62
CA ALA A 38 11.05 46.97 41.59
C ALA A 38 12.19 46.11 41.04
N GLU A 39 12.10 45.69 39.78
CA GLU A 39 13.08 44.76 39.17
C GLU A 39 13.29 45.06 37.68
N THR A 40 14.53 44.87 37.21
CA THR A 40 14.88 44.88 35.78
C THR A 40 15.78 43.68 35.47
N MET A 41 15.31 42.78 34.62
CA MET A 41 15.98 41.52 34.26
C MET A 41 16.50 41.59 32.83
N PHE A 42 17.74 41.16 32.61
CA PHE A 42 18.35 41.02 31.28
C PHE A 42 18.67 39.54 31.03
N LEU A 43 18.17 39.00 29.93
CA LEU A 43 18.33 37.59 29.55
C LEU A 43 19.13 37.51 28.23
N GLY A 44 19.97 36.50 28.09
CA GLY A 44 20.79 36.30 26.89
C GLY A 44 22.09 35.53 27.14
N SER A 45 23.03 35.66 26.21
CA SER A 45 24.32 34.95 26.21
C SER A 45 25.28 35.36 27.35
N ASP A 46 26.02 34.39 27.90
CA ASP A 46 27.07 34.63 28.90
C ASP A 46 28.24 35.48 28.34
N THR A 47 28.39 35.56 27.02
CA THR A 47 29.36 36.46 26.35
C THR A 47 29.13 37.93 26.65
N MET A 48 27.92 38.32 27.08
CA MET A 48 27.60 39.68 27.52
C MET A 48 28.04 39.97 28.97
N ARG A 49 28.43 38.98 29.77
CA ARG A 49 28.77 39.15 31.20
C ARG A 49 29.77 40.29 31.48
N PRO A 50 30.86 40.50 30.70
CA PRO A 50 31.77 41.61 30.94
C PRO A 50 31.13 42.97 30.66
N MET A 51 30.39 43.10 29.54
CA MET A 51 29.69 44.34 29.20
C MET A 51 28.56 44.68 30.17
N ILE A 52 27.77 43.70 30.60
CA ILE A 52 26.69 43.92 31.57
C ILE A 52 27.26 44.46 32.90
N ARG A 53 28.39 43.93 33.37
CA ARG A 53 29.10 44.45 34.57
C ARG A 53 29.69 45.85 34.36
N ALA A 54 30.17 46.16 33.16
CA ALA A 54 30.73 47.47 32.83
C ALA A 54 29.64 48.56 32.68
N MET A 55 28.49 48.22 32.07
CA MET A 55 27.37 49.14 31.87
C MET A 55 26.51 49.32 33.13
N ILE A 56 26.39 48.29 33.97
CA ILE A 56 25.57 48.31 35.18
C ILE A 56 26.38 47.75 36.37
N PRO A 57 27.18 48.60 37.05
CA PRO A 57 27.90 48.21 38.25
C PRO A 57 26.95 47.70 39.36
N GLY A 58 27.33 46.62 40.04
CA GLY A 58 26.55 46.03 41.13
C GLY A 58 25.40 45.09 40.71
N ILE A 59 25.25 44.80 39.41
CA ILE A 59 24.23 43.88 38.92
C ILE A 59 24.49 42.41 39.32
N GLU A 60 23.45 41.72 39.77
CA GLU A 60 23.45 40.27 40.03
C GLU A 60 23.39 39.48 38.70
N ILE A 61 24.12 38.35 38.61
CA ILE A 61 24.20 37.54 37.39
C ILE A 61 24.08 36.06 37.74
N GLU A 62 22.85 35.54 37.65
CA GLU A 62 22.57 34.10 37.67
C GLU A 62 23.10 33.45 36.37
N ARG A 63 23.86 32.36 36.48
CA ARG A 63 24.24 31.53 35.31
C ARG A 63 23.39 30.26 35.31
N ARG A 64 22.70 29.99 34.20
CA ARG A 64 22.01 28.71 33.96
C ARG A 64 22.76 27.93 32.90
N GLU A 65 23.12 26.69 33.22
CA GLU A 65 23.77 25.79 32.28
C GLU A 65 22.73 25.01 31.48
N ARG A 66 23.16 24.44 30.35
CA ARG A 66 22.28 23.71 29.45
C ARG A 66 21.89 22.37 30.07
N LEU A 67 20.59 22.05 30.07
CA LEU A 67 20.05 20.82 30.66
C LEU A 67 20.23 19.56 29.80
N SER A 68 20.61 19.72 28.53
CA SER A 68 20.85 18.64 27.57
C SER A 68 22.25 18.76 26.98
N THR A 69 22.83 17.63 26.57
CA THR A 69 24.02 17.60 25.73
C THR A 69 23.67 18.09 24.31
N LEU A 70 24.68 18.54 23.58
CA LEU A 70 24.65 18.74 22.13
C LEU A 70 25.92 18.09 21.56
N SER A 71 25.79 17.16 20.62
CA SER A 71 26.93 16.48 20.03
C SER A 71 26.98 16.57 18.50
N TYR A 72 28.19 16.70 17.98
CA TYR A 72 28.49 16.67 16.56
C TYR A 72 28.43 15.22 16.05
N THR A 73 27.87 15.05 14.85
CA THR A 73 27.57 13.71 14.30
C THR A 73 27.98 13.54 12.83
N GLY A 74 28.76 14.49 12.31
CA GLY A 74 29.36 14.46 10.99
C GLY A 74 28.41 14.66 9.81
N VAL A 75 29.02 14.91 8.66
CA VAL A 75 28.41 15.14 7.35
C VAL A 75 27.45 14.01 6.92
N LYS A 76 26.22 14.37 6.56
CA LYS A 76 25.15 13.43 6.15
C LYS A 76 24.44 13.88 4.87
N LYS A 77 24.16 12.95 3.96
CA LYS A 77 23.27 13.23 2.81
C LYS A 77 21.87 13.56 3.32
N ILE A 78 21.20 14.57 2.74
CA ILE A 78 19.84 15.00 3.15
C ILE A 78 18.85 13.82 3.19
N THR A 79 18.94 12.91 2.22
CA THR A 79 18.12 11.70 2.15
C THR A 79 18.39 10.66 3.26
N LYS A 80 19.54 10.76 3.95
CA LYS A 80 19.95 9.92 5.10
C LYS A 80 19.74 10.61 6.46
N LEU A 81 19.29 11.86 6.51
CA LEU A 81 18.99 12.53 7.78
C LEU A 81 17.85 11.82 8.52
N ALA A 82 17.90 11.88 9.85
CA ALA A 82 16.90 11.31 10.73
C ALA A 82 15.55 12.04 10.61
N ARG A 83 14.46 11.38 11.02
CA ARG A 83 13.19 12.08 11.28
C ARG A 83 13.42 13.15 12.36
N ARG A 84 12.58 14.19 12.40
CA ARG A 84 12.73 15.36 13.28
C ARG A 84 14.04 16.15 13.09
N SER A 85 14.65 16.09 11.90
CA SER A 85 15.77 16.97 11.55
C SER A 85 15.27 18.35 11.10
N ALA A 86 15.92 19.42 11.55
CA ALA A 86 15.87 20.74 10.93
C ALA A 86 17.11 20.95 10.04
N ILE A 87 16.92 21.49 8.84
CA ILE A 87 17.99 21.73 7.87
C ILE A 87 18.07 23.23 7.60
N VAL A 88 19.26 23.80 7.77
CA VAL A 88 19.44 25.26 7.82
C VAL A 88 20.28 25.74 6.65
N ALA A 89 19.71 26.68 5.89
CA ALA A 89 20.26 27.28 4.69
C ALA A 89 20.14 28.81 4.76
N PHE A 90 20.93 29.54 3.98
CA PHE A 90 21.08 31.00 4.15
C PHE A 90 20.57 31.84 2.97
N SER A 91 20.07 31.19 1.91
CA SER A 91 19.25 31.81 0.87
C SER A 91 17.84 31.20 0.81
N GLN A 92 16.86 31.97 0.30
CA GLN A 92 15.50 31.44 0.08
C GLN A 92 15.49 30.34 -0.99
N GLU A 93 16.37 30.47 -2.00
CA GLU A 93 16.52 29.50 -3.09
C GLU A 93 16.99 28.13 -2.58
N GLU A 94 18.02 28.09 -1.73
CA GLU A 94 18.43 26.86 -1.02
C GLU A 94 17.28 26.28 -0.20
N VAL A 95 16.58 27.09 0.60
CA VAL A 95 15.45 26.63 1.42
C VAL A 95 14.36 25.97 0.58
N TYR A 96 13.98 26.57 -0.56
CA TYR A 96 12.98 25.98 -1.46
C TYR A 96 13.51 24.74 -2.20
N ALA A 97 14.77 24.73 -2.62
CA ALA A 97 15.38 23.59 -3.30
C ALA A 97 15.47 22.37 -2.38
N ILE A 98 15.90 22.58 -1.13
CA ILE A 98 15.99 21.54 -0.10
C ILE A 98 14.59 21.05 0.31
N ALA A 99 13.62 21.96 0.50
CA ALA A 99 12.24 21.56 0.84
C ALA A 99 11.57 20.72 -0.26
N GLU A 100 11.77 21.07 -1.53
CA GLU A 100 11.29 20.29 -2.69
C GLU A 100 12.03 18.93 -2.81
N LEU A 101 13.34 18.88 -2.54
CA LEU A 101 14.11 17.64 -2.49
C LEU A 101 13.64 16.70 -1.36
N ILE A 102 13.31 17.25 -0.19
CA ILE A 102 12.75 16.47 0.93
C ILE A 102 11.35 15.98 0.60
N ARG A 103 10.47 16.83 0.04
CA ARG A 103 9.13 16.42 -0.42
C ARG A 103 9.20 15.18 -1.32
N ARG A 104 10.08 15.19 -2.33
CA ARG A 104 10.30 14.06 -3.27
C ARG A 104 10.81 12.77 -2.63
N HIS A 105 11.42 12.82 -1.45
CA HIS A 105 12.06 11.66 -0.81
C HIS A 105 11.52 11.28 0.58
N LYS A 106 10.70 12.14 1.20
CA LYS A 106 10.23 12.05 2.60
C LYS A 106 8.78 12.56 2.79
N GLY A 107 8.05 12.86 1.71
CA GLY A 107 6.65 13.31 1.75
C GLY A 107 6.47 14.82 1.93
N GLY A 108 7.23 15.46 2.80
CA GLY A 108 7.17 16.92 2.94
C GLY A 108 8.11 17.52 3.97
N ALA A 109 8.20 18.84 3.94
CA ALA A 109 8.90 19.64 4.93
C ALA A 109 8.11 20.91 5.28
N ALA A 110 8.19 21.33 6.54
CA ALA A 110 7.80 22.68 6.94
C ALA A 110 8.88 23.67 6.47
N VAL A 111 8.48 24.89 6.12
CA VAL A 111 9.38 25.95 5.65
C VAL A 111 9.31 27.16 6.59
N VAL A 112 10.44 27.55 7.19
CA VAL A 112 10.53 28.66 8.15
C VAL A 112 11.64 29.63 7.78
N MET A 113 11.27 30.82 7.32
CA MET A 113 12.23 31.87 6.89
C MET A 113 11.94 33.18 7.63
N GLY A 114 12.97 34.01 7.79
CA GLY A 114 12.86 35.31 8.48
C GLY A 114 11.81 36.26 7.88
N ALA A 115 11.53 36.14 6.56
CA ALA A 115 10.54 36.93 5.84
C ALA A 115 9.07 36.57 6.17
N LEU A 116 8.79 35.34 6.62
CA LEU A 116 7.43 34.89 6.91
C LEU A 116 6.84 35.67 8.09
N SER A 117 5.56 36.04 8.00
CA SER A 117 4.83 36.65 9.12
C SER A 117 4.79 35.70 10.34
N PRO A 118 4.61 36.23 11.57
CA PRO A 118 4.50 35.38 12.77
C PRO A 118 3.42 34.31 12.64
N ARG A 119 2.30 34.62 11.96
CA ARG A 119 1.19 33.71 11.70
C ARG A 119 1.59 32.54 10.80
N THR A 120 2.09 32.81 9.59
CA THR A 120 2.56 31.76 8.66
C THR A 120 3.66 30.91 9.29
N ARG A 121 4.58 31.55 10.04
CA ARG A 121 5.70 30.90 10.72
C ARG A 121 5.25 29.94 11.82
N ASN A 122 4.34 30.39 12.70
CA ASN A 122 3.77 29.55 13.75
C ASN A 122 2.96 28.38 13.16
N ALA A 123 2.20 28.62 12.08
CA ALA A 123 1.45 27.57 11.40
C ALA A 123 2.39 26.51 10.78
N GLN A 124 3.48 26.92 10.12
CA GLN A 124 4.50 25.99 9.59
C GLN A 124 5.19 25.19 10.70
N VAL A 125 5.48 25.81 11.86
CA VAL A 125 6.01 25.07 13.04
C VAL A 125 4.98 24.09 13.61
N ALA A 126 3.69 24.42 13.60
CA ALA A 126 2.64 23.52 14.06
C ALA A 126 2.54 22.23 13.22
N LEU A 127 2.73 22.31 11.89
CA LEU A 127 2.80 21.13 11.00
C LEU A 127 3.96 20.18 11.37
N TYR A 128 5.11 20.74 11.75
CA TYR A 128 6.27 19.96 12.19
C TYR A 128 6.07 19.39 13.60
N GLN A 129 5.55 20.19 14.55
CA GLN A 129 5.25 19.73 15.91
C GLN A 129 4.21 18.61 15.93
N SER A 130 3.13 18.73 15.16
CA SER A 130 2.06 17.71 15.04
C SER A 130 2.50 16.42 14.36
N GLY A 131 3.70 16.40 13.76
CA GLY A 131 4.24 15.27 13.02
C GLY A 131 3.61 15.04 11.65
N GLU A 132 2.90 16.03 11.11
CA GLU A 132 2.38 16.06 9.73
C GLU A 132 3.49 16.20 8.69
N VAL A 133 4.61 16.80 9.08
CA VAL A 133 5.92 16.71 8.41
C VAL A 133 7.02 16.35 9.42
N ASP A 134 7.92 15.45 9.02
CA ASP A 134 9.06 15.01 9.86
C ASP A 134 10.29 15.91 9.73
N PHE A 135 10.28 16.87 8.82
CA PHE A 135 11.43 17.70 8.48
C PHE A 135 11.05 19.18 8.48
N LEU A 136 12.00 20.01 8.89
CA LEU A 136 11.93 21.46 8.82
C LEU A 136 13.08 21.96 7.95
N VAL A 137 12.81 22.88 7.01
CA VAL A 137 13.85 23.60 6.26
C VAL A 137 13.72 25.08 6.58
N ALA A 138 14.82 25.72 6.93
CA ALA A 138 14.77 27.05 7.48
C ALA A 138 16.02 27.90 7.28
N THR A 139 15.91 29.19 7.60
CA THR A 139 17.07 30.07 7.82
C THR A 139 17.44 30.17 9.30
N ASP A 140 18.49 30.96 9.58
CA ASP A 140 18.82 31.54 10.88
C ASP A 140 17.61 31.99 11.75
N ALA A 141 16.45 32.26 11.17
CA ALA A 141 15.21 32.58 11.84
C ALA A 141 14.68 31.49 12.80
N ILE A 142 15.20 30.25 12.80
CA ILE A 142 14.94 29.28 13.90
C ILE A 142 15.79 29.55 15.14
N GLY A 143 16.90 30.27 15.00
CA GLY A 143 17.80 30.66 16.08
C GLY A 143 17.15 31.60 17.09
N MET A 144 15.99 32.21 16.79
CA MET A 144 15.27 33.11 17.70
C MET A 144 13.74 32.92 17.64
N GLY A 145 13.04 33.12 18.75
CA GLY A 145 11.60 33.43 18.75
C GLY A 145 10.62 32.32 18.33
N LEU A 146 11.04 31.05 18.28
CA LEU A 146 10.17 29.90 18.00
C LEU A 146 10.31 28.80 19.06
N ASN A 147 9.16 28.29 19.51
CA ASN A 147 9.11 27.08 20.33
C ASN A 147 9.01 25.85 19.41
N MET A 148 10.03 24.99 19.40
CA MET A 148 10.04 23.74 18.63
C MET A 148 11.06 22.77 19.21
N ASP A 149 10.73 21.48 19.21
CA ASP A 149 11.60 20.39 19.68
C ASP A 149 12.18 19.67 18.46
N VAL A 150 13.46 19.89 18.21
CA VAL A 150 14.23 19.33 17.09
C VAL A 150 15.23 18.32 17.66
N ASP A 151 15.45 17.19 16.98
CA ASP A 151 16.38 16.15 17.46
C ASP A 151 17.77 16.31 16.81
N HIS A 152 17.80 16.84 15.59
CA HIS A 152 19.02 17.04 14.80
C HIS A 152 18.98 18.35 13.99
N VAL A 153 20.06 19.13 14.02
CA VAL A 153 20.26 20.31 13.15
C VAL A 153 21.35 20.02 12.12
N ALA A 154 21.00 20.11 10.83
CA ALA A 154 21.93 19.93 9.71
C ALA A 154 22.17 21.26 8.97
N PHE A 155 23.40 21.73 8.91
CA PHE A 155 23.79 22.91 8.13
C PHE A 155 23.94 22.56 6.65
N ALA A 156 23.19 23.22 5.77
CA ALA A 156 23.30 23.07 4.32
C ALA A 156 24.24 24.09 3.67
N SER A 157 24.59 25.14 4.42
CA SER A 157 25.63 26.11 4.08
C SER A 157 26.22 26.65 5.39
N LEU A 158 27.51 27.00 5.39
CA LEU A 158 28.20 27.70 6.48
C LEU A 158 28.49 29.17 6.14
N SER A 159 27.86 29.72 5.10
CA SER A 159 28.08 31.10 4.63
C SER A 159 26.77 31.88 4.56
N LYS A 160 26.72 33.06 5.19
CA LYS A 160 25.56 33.95 5.22
C LYS A 160 25.87 35.31 4.60
N PHE A 161 24.87 35.93 3.99
CA PHE A 161 24.94 37.33 3.58
C PHE A 161 24.68 38.24 4.80
N ASP A 162 25.62 39.12 5.13
CA ASP A 162 25.54 40.04 6.27
C ASP A 162 24.94 41.43 5.93
N GLY A 163 24.25 41.53 4.79
CA GLY A 163 23.77 42.79 4.23
C GLY A 163 24.80 43.52 3.37
N ARG A 164 26.08 43.12 3.42
CA ARG A 164 27.17 43.74 2.64
C ARG A 164 27.99 42.73 1.84
N ARG A 165 28.22 41.53 2.39
CA ARG A 165 28.96 40.44 1.75
C ARG A 165 28.51 39.07 2.26
N HIS A 166 28.87 38.03 1.52
CA HIS A 166 28.89 36.68 2.08
C HIS A 166 30.10 36.51 3.00
N ARG A 167 29.87 35.92 4.18
CA ARG A 167 30.91 35.57 5.16
C ARG A 167 30.60 34.22 5.80
N PRO A 168 31.60 33.47 6.31
CA PRO A 168 31.34 32.32 7.15
C PRO A 168 30.52 32.71 8.39
N LEU A 169 29.76 31.74 8.90
CA LEU A 169 29.14 31.82 10.23
C LEU A 169 30.23 31.91 11.31
N ARG A 170 29.90 32.57 12.43
CA ARG A 170 30.70 32.51 13.66
C ARG A 170 30.22 31.36 14.55
N ALA A 171 31.09 30.88 15.46
CA ALA A 171 30.77 29.77 16.36
C ALA A 171 29.55 30.05 17.26
N ASP A 172 29.32 31.30 17.66
CA ASP A 172 28.13 31.74 18.40
C ASP A 172 26.84 31.70 17.56
N GLU A 173 26.92 32.05 16.27
CA GLU A 173 25.78 31.90 15.34
C GLU A 173 25.45 30.43 15.08
N ILE A 174 26.48 29.58 14.92
CA ILE A 174 26.32 28.12 14.78
C ILE A 174 25.69 27.54 16.06
N ALA A 175 26.18 27.92 17.25
CA ALA A 175 25.64 27.45 18.51
C ALA A 175 24.20 27.92 18.78
N GLN A 176 23.82 29.15 18.40
CA GLN A 176 22.44 29.61 18.51
C GLN A 176 21.46 28.78 17.65
N ILE A 177 21.92 28.31 16.49
CA ILE A 177 21.13 27.50 15.56
C ILE A 177 21.14 26.02 15.97
N ALA A 178 22.32 25.44 16.20
CA ALA A 178 22.49 24.04 16.65
C ALA A 178 21.88 23.80 18.05
N GLY A 179 21.87 24.82 18.91
CA GLY A 179 21.18 24.83 20.20
C GLY A 179 19.65 24.72 20.13
N ARG A 180 19.06 24.66 18.93
CA ARG A 180 17.66 24.26 18.74
C ARG A 180 17.46 22.74 18.69
N ALA A 181 18.50 21.96 18.40
CA ALA A 181 18.48 20.51 18.59
C ALA A 181 18.65 20.16 20.07
N GLY A 182 17.79 19.31 20.63
CA GLY A 182 17.81 18.85 22.02
C GLY A 182 17.24 19.88 23.02
N ARG A 183 16.30 19.45 23.86
CA ARG A 183 15.59 20.28 24.84
C ARG A 183 15.26 19.52 26.12
N PHE A 184 15.20 20.24 27.24
CA PHE A 184 15.01 19.70 28.60
C PHE A 184 15.96 18.55 28.93
N ARG A 185 15.53 17.29 28.77
CA ARG A 185 16.32 16.08 29.06
C ARG A 185 16.66 15.24 27.82
N THR A 186 16.29 15.71 26.63
CA THR A 186 16.59 15.05 25.36
C THR A 186 17.85 15.68 24.78
N ASP A 187 18.92 14.91 24.65
CA ASP A 187 20.16 15.35 24.00
C ASP A 187 19.93 15.71 22.53
N GLY A 188 20.62 16.74 22.06
CA GLY A 188 20.57 17.21 20.68
C GLY A 188 21.76 16.75 19.87
N THR A 189 21.61 16.72 18.54
CA THR A 189 22.74 16.47 17.63
C THR A 189 22.86 17.52 16.54
N PHE A 190 24.06 17.74 16.02
CA PHE A 190 24.27 18.59 14.84
C PHE A 190 25.29 18.00 13.85
N GLY A 191 25.40 18.64 12.68
CA GLY A 191 26.32 18.29 11.60
C GLY A 191 25.95 19.05 10.32
N GLU A 192 26.51 18.63 9.19
CA GLU A 192 26.38 19.27 7.88
C GLU A 192 25.64 18.37 6.89
N THR A 193 25.12 18.96 5.81
CA THR A 193 24.71 18.20 4.63
C THR A 193 25.92 17.83 3.78
N ALA A 194 25.83 16.73 3.02
CA ALA A 194 26.93 16.26 2.15
C ALA A 194 27.29 17.18 0.96
N ASP A 195 26.59 18.30 0.81
CA ASP A 195 26.82 19.31 -0.23
C ASP A 195 27.35 20.63 0.38
N CYS A 196 27.50 20.67 1.71
CA CYS A 196 28.08 21.75 2.51
C CYS A 196 29.56 21.45 2.80
N PRO A 197 30.45 22.46 2.92
CA PRO A 197 31.78 22.26 3.49
C PRO A 197 31.71 21.77 4.95
N ASP A 198 32.62 20.88 5.32
CA ASP A 198 32.83 20.37 6.68
C ASP A 198 33.13 21.52 7.67
N LEU A 199 32.64 21.41 8.91
CA LEU A 199 33.07 22.26 10.03
C LEU A 199 34.51 21.91 10.45
N ASP A 200 35.26 22.93 10.84
CA ASP A 200 36.56 22.76 11.47
C ASP A 200 36.43 22.27 12.92
N ALA A 201 37.45 21.55 13.40
CA ALA A 201 37.44 20.92 14.72
C ALA A 201 37.39 21.95 15.88
N GLU A 202 37.96 23.15 15.70
CA GLU A 202 37.91 24.21 16.72
C GLU A 202 36.47 24.72 16.88
N THR A 203 35.78 25.03 15.79
CA THR A 203 34.36 25.42 15.81
C THR A 203 33.49 24.32 16.42
N ILE A 204 33.75 23.04 16.13
CA ILE A 204 33.01 21.91 16.74
C ILE A 204 33.21 21.89 18.26
N GLU A 205 34.45 21.86 18.74
CA GLU A 205 34.78 21.82 20.18
C GLU A 205 34.18 23.04 20.91
N ARG A 206 34.22 24.21 20.27
CA ARG A 206 33.64 25.45 20.81
C ARG A 206 32.12 25.43 20.88
N VAL A 207 31.44 24.83 19.90
CA VAL A 207 29.97 24.69 19.91
C VAL A 207 29.52 23.65 20.95
N GLU A 208 30.19 22.51 21.06
CA GLU A 208 29.89 21.48 22.07
C GLU A 208 30.21 22.00 23.49
N GLY A 209 31.39 22.59 23.69
CA GLY A 209 31.83 23.16 24.96
C GLY A 209 31.18 24.50 25.35
N HIS A 210 30.37 25.09 24.46
CA HIS A 210 29.73 26.40 24.62
C HIS A 210 30.73 27.55 24.91
N GLN A 211 31.85 27.57 24.17
CA GLN A 211 32.98 28.50 24.35
C GLN A 211 33.05 29.55 23.22
N PHE A 212 32.71 30.80 23.56
CA PHE A 212 32.58 31.92 22.60
C PHE A 212 33.28 33.17 23.12
N GLU A 213 33.72 34.06 22.21
CA GLU A 213 34.35 35.32 22.59
C GLU A 213 33.35 36.22 23.33
N PRO A 214 33.80 36.96 24.37
CA PRO A 214 33.01 38.04 24.96
C PRO A 214 32.60 39.11 23.93
N VAL A 215 31.54 39.85 24.26
CA VAL A 215 31.18 41.06 23.52
C VAL A 215 32.02 42.22 24.03
N ASP A 216 32.95 42.73 23.23
CA ASP A 216 33.87 43.80 23.63
C ASP A 216 33.27 45.22 23.50
N ALA A 217 32.30 45.40 22.61
CA ALA A 217 31.65 46.69 22.37
C ALA A 217 30.18 46.54 21.97
N LEU A 218 29.35 47.51 22.38
CA LEU A 218 27.92 47.57 22.04
C LEU A 218 27.67 48.68 21.02
N GLU A 219 26.78 48.44 20.05
CA GLU A 219 26.32 49.47 19.12
C GLU A 219 25.41 50.45 19.86
N TRP A 220 25.63 51.75 19.65
CA TRP A 220 25.06 52.83 20.44
C TRP A 220 24.64 54.02 19.58
N ARG A 221 23.61 54.73 20.06
CA ARG A 221 23.12 56.02 19.55
C ARG A 221 22.66 56.87 20.73
N THR A 222 22.73 58.20 20.63
CA THR A 222 22.12 59.06 21.66
C THR A 222 20.60 58.87 21.71
N SER A 223 20.01 59.00 22.90
CA SER A 223 18.56 59.20 23.08
C SER A 223 18.18 60.68 23.13
N ASP A 224 19.16 61.53 23.44
CA ASP A 224 18.99 62.97 23.57
C ASP A 224 19.19 63.59 22.18
N LEU A 225 18.06 63.82 21.51
CA LEU A 225 17.97 64.17 20.09
C LEU A 225 17.46 65.60 19.93
N ASP A 226 18.23 66.45 19.26
CA ASP A 226 17.96 67.88 19.17
C ASP A 226 17.09 68.23 17.96
N TYR A 227 15.79 68.32 18.19
CA TYR A 227 14.82 68.66 17.14
C TYR A 227 14.81 70.14 16.72
N ARG A 228 15.68 71.03 17.23
CA ARG A 228 15.62 72.48 16.93
C ARG A 228 15.76 72.81 15.43
N SER A 229 16.50 72.01 14.68
CA SER A 229 16.62 72.08 13.21
C SER A 229 17.10 70.74 12.66
N CYS A 230 16.99 70.50 11.35
CA CYS A 230 17.57 69.28 10.74
C CYS A 230 19.07 69.14 11.01
N GLN A 231 19.82 70.26 10.98
CA GLN A 231 21.26 70.25 11.24
C GLN A 231 21.57 69.94 12.72
N ALA A 232 20.73 70.42 13.65
CA ALA A 232 20.86 70.10 15.07
C ALA A 232 20.58 68.61 15.34
N LEU A 233 19.56 68.04 14.68
CA LEU A 233 19.25 66.62 14.82
C LEU A 233 20.39 65.75 14.28
N ILE A 234 20.92 66.06 13.08
CA ILE A 234 22.09 65.38 12.51
C ILE A 234 23.29 65.48 13.46
N ALA A 235 23.60 66.67 14.00
CA ALA A 235 24.69 66.85 14.96
C ALA A 235 24.49 66.03 16.26
N SER A 236 23.26 65.88 16.74
CA SER A 236 22.96 65.02 17.90
C SER A 236 23.09 63.52 17.57
N LEU A 237 22.66 63.07 16.39
CA LEU A 237 22.86 61.69 15.92
C LEU A 237 24.35 61.35 15.75
N GLU A 238 25.15 62.34 15.35
CA GLU A 238 26.61 62.25 15.18
C GLU A 238 27.41 62.44 16.48
N ALA A 239 26.75 62.63 17.62
CA ALA A 239 27.39 62.82 18.92
C ALA A 239 28.40 61.69 19.25
N PRO A 240 29.55 62.03 19.88
CA PRO A 240 30.53 61.05 20.31
C PRO A 240 29.94 60.12 21.37
N SER A 241 30.44 58.88 21.39
CA SER A 241 30.05 57.91 22.41
C SER A 241 30.54 58.34 23.81
N PRO A 242 29.71 58.22 24.86
CA PRO A 242 30.07 58.61 26.22
C PRO A 242 30.96 57.58 26.95
N HIS A 243 31.22 56.41 26.36
CA HIS A 243 31.99 55.34 26.98
C HIS A 243 32.80 54.54 25.94
N PRO A 244 34.06 54.14 26.20
CA PRO A 244 34.92 53.48 25.20
C PRO A 244 34.35 52.17 24.64
N SER A 245 33.65 51.38 25.44
CA SER A 245 32.97 50.13 25.01
C SER A 245 31.61 50.35 24.33
N LEU A 246 31.20 51.60 24.11
CA LEU A 246 30.02 51.95 23.33
C LEU A 246 30.49 52.52 21.98
N LYS A 247 30.04 51.92 20.88
CA LYS A 247 30.42 52.24 19.51
C LYS A 247 29.29 53.01 18.84
N ARG A 248 29.53 54.19 18.25
CA ARG A 248 28.47 54.90 17.48
C ARG A 248 28.09 54.04 16.28
N SER A 249 26.84 53.61 16.22
CA SER A 249 26.26 52.94 15.05
C SER A 249 26.31 53.88 13.84
N ARG A 250 26.60 53.35 12.65
CA ARG A 250 26.83 54.15 11.43
C ARG A 250 26.09 53.54 10.24
N GLY A 251 25.36 54.39 9.52
CA GLY A 251 24.57 53.97 8.36
C GLY A 251 23.23 53.32 8.75
N ALA A 252 22.68 53.66 9.92
CA ALA A 252 21.31 53.32 10.27
C ALA A 252 20.35 53.92 9.21
N ILE A 253 19.34 53.13 8.81
CA ILE A 253 18.45 53.46 7.69
C ILE A 253 17.67 54.76 7.96
N ASP A 254 17.30 55.02 9.21
CA ASP A 254 16.58 56.23 9.63
C ASP A 254 17.48 57.50 9.59
N GLU A 255 18.73 57.41 10.08
CA GLU A 255 19.75 58.48 9.99
C GLU A 255 20.01 58.89 8.53
N GLU A 256 20.18 57.91 7.64
CA GLU A 256 20.50 58.15 6.23
C GLU A 256 19.29 58.60 5.40
N ALA A 257 18.09 58.06 5.65
CA ALA A 257 16.86 58.58 5.07
C ALA A 257 16.61 60.04 5.50
N PHE A 258 16.84 60.37 6.78
CA PHE A 258 16.71 61.74 7.26
C PHE A 258 17.69 62.71 6.58
N ARG A 259 18.97 62.35 6.42
CA ARG A 259 19.94 63.19 5.69
C ARG A 259 19.45 63.53 4.27
N ARG A 260 18.97 62.53 3.54
CA ARG A 260 18.52 62.67 2.15
C ARG A 260 17.25 63.50 2.00
N LEU A 261 16.27 63.31 2.89
CA LEU A 261 15.03 64.08 2.84
C LEU A 261 15.21 65.51 3.35
N ALA A 262 16.07 65.73 4.36
CA ALA A 262 16.30 67.05 4.96
C ALA A 262 16.88 68.09 3.98
N ILE A 263 17.59 67.66 2.93
CA ILE A 263 18.14 68.56 1.92
C ILE A 263 17.14 68.92 0.81
N LEU A 264 16.01 68.23 0.68
CA LEU A 264 15.03 68.46 -0.40
C LEU A 264 14.41 69.85 -0.31
N ALA A 265 14.35 70.56 -1.45
CA ALA A 265 13.90 71.94 -1.52
C ALA A 265 12.45 72.15 -1.04
N TRP A 266 11.59 71.14 -1.16
CA TRP A 266 10.20 71.19 -0.67
C TRP A 266 10.08 70.91 0.84
N VAL A 267 11.05 70.21 1.43
CA VAL A 267 11.08 69.83 2.86
C VAL A 267 11.60 70.99 3.73
N GLN A 268 12.66 71.68 3.29
CA GLN A 268 13.32 72.74 4.07
C GLN A 268 12.39 73.85 4.61
N PRO A 269 11.33 74.31 3.90
CA PRO A 269 10.38 75.29 4.43
C PRO A 269 9.52 74.76 5.59
N LEU A 270 9.22 73.45 5.58
CA LEU A 270 8.33 72.79 6.55
C LEU A 270 9.08 72.36 7.82
N THR A 271 10.39 72.07 7.70
CA THR A 271 11.26 71.66 8.81
C THR A 271 11.97 72.82 9.52
N ARG A 272 11.49 74.06 9.35
CA ARG A 272 11.97 75.25 10.09
C ARG A 272 11.53 75.29 11.56
N SER A 273 10.62 74.39 11.96
CA SER A 273 10.11 74.25 13.33
C SER A 273 10.46 72.88 13.90
N SER A 274 10.62 72.79 15.22
CA SER A 274 10.97 71.52 15.87
C SER A 274 9.89 70.44 15.75
N VAL A 275 8.62 70.84 15.60
CA VAL A 275 7.52 69.93 15.28
C VAL A 275 7.71 69.32 13.89
N GLY A 276 8.08 70.13 12.89
CA GLY A 276 8.36 69.67 11.52
C GLY A 276 9.58 68.75 11.44
N VAL A 277 10.68 69.10 12.12
CA VAL A 277 11.89 68.25 12.22
C VAL A 277 11.55 66.91 12.87
N ARG A 278 10.82 66.93 13.98
CA ARG A 278 10.38 65.71 14.67
C ARG A 278 9.44 64.87 13.83
N ARG A 279 8.54 65.48 13.03
CA ARG A 279 7.65 64.77 12.11
C ARG A 279 8.36 64.12 10.93
N LEU A 280 9.39 64.76 10.38
CA LEU A 280 10.24 64.12 9.38
C LEU A 280 11.02 62.94 9.99
N TRP A 281 11.57 63.11 11.20
CA TRP A 281 12.27 62.04 11.90
C TRP A 281 11.36 60.85 12.25
N ASP A 282 10.15 61.12 12.75
CA ASP A 282 9.08 60.12 12.96
C ASP A 282 8.85 59.28 11.70
N ALA A 283 8.81 59.91 10.51
CA ALA A 283 8.64 59.23 9.23
C ALA A 283 9.88 58.43 8.81
N CYS A 284 11.09 58.95 9.04
CA CYS A 284 12.34 58.23 8.76
C CYS A 284 12.53 56.96 9.61
N GLN A 285 11.89 56.87 10.78
CA GLN A 285 11.86 55.65 11.61
C GLN A 285 10.92 54.55 11.07
N LEU A 286 10.38 54.68 9.85
CA LEU A 286 9.61 53.62 9.19
C LEU A 286 10.48 52.35 8.98
N PRO A 287 10.13 51.20 9.57
CA PRO A 287 10.87 49.96 9.36
C PRO A 287 10.73 49.47 7.92
N ASP A 288 11.83 49.11 7.27
CA ASP A 288 11.78 48.44 5.98
C ASP A 288 11.55 46.92 6.16
N PHE A 289 10.29 46.50 6.10
CA PHE A 289 9.93 45.09 6.07
C PHE A 289 10.25 44.40 4.74
N ARG A 290 10.48 45.17 3.66
CA ARG A 290 10.66 44.66 2.29
C ARG A 290 12.11 44.31 1.98
N LYS A 291 13.07 44.91 2.70
CA LYS A 291 14.51 44.91 2.37
C LYS A 291 14.76 45.45 0.95
N ALA A 292 14.06 46.54 0.63
CA ALA A 292 14.14 47.20 -0.66
C ALA A 292 15.51 47.89 -0.86
N PRO A 293 15.91 48.20 -2.10
CA PRO A 293 17.00 49.12 -2.37
C PRO A 293 16.77 50.44 -1.61
N GLN A 294 17.84 50.99 -1.01
CA GLN A 294 17.72 52.10 -0.06
C GLN A 294 16.94 53.30 -0.62
N ASP A 295 17.15 53.62 -1.89
CA ASP A 295 16.50 54.74 -2.58
C ASP A 295 14.97 54.55 -2.67
N GLU A 296 14.49 53.31 -2.81
CA GLU A 296 13.07 52.97 -2.88
C GLU A 296 12.39 53.05 -1.50
N HIS A 297 13.11 52.76 -0.42
CA HIS A 297 12.62 52.99 0.95
C HIS A 297 12.60 54.48 1.28
N VAL A 298 13.62 55.24 0.87
CA VAL A 298 13.65 56.70 1.03
C VAL A 298 12.50 57.37 0.27
N HIS A 299 12.18 56.94 -0.95
CA HIS A 299 11.05 57.48 -1.71
C HIS A 299 9.68 57.09 -1.13
N LEU A 300 9.55 55.92 -0.49
CA LEU A 300 8.35 55.59 0.29
C LEU A 300 8.18 56.53 1.50
N ILE A 301 9.27 56.84 2.21
CA ILE A 301 9.26 57.80 3.33
C ILE A 301 8.95 59.21 2.81
N GLU A 302 9.48 59.61 1.65
CA GLU A 302 9.18 60.90 1.00
C GLU A 302 7.67 61.07 0.77
N GLY A 303 7.02 60.07 0.17
CA GLY A 303 5.57 60.09 -0.08
C GLY A 303 4.70 60.08 1.18
N LEU A 304 5.23 59.64 2.33
CA LEU A 304 4.58 59.80 3.64
C LEU A 304 4.82 61.20 4.22
N ALA A 305 6.05 61.69 4.16
CA ALA A 305 6.44 63.02 4.61
C ALA A 305 5.68 64.13 3.88
N GLU A 306 5.37 63.93 2.58
CA GLU A 306 4.50 64.83 1.81
C GLU A 306 3.16 65.09 2.50
N HIS A 307 2.58 64.13 3.22
CA HIS A 307 1.32 64.31 3.95
C HIS A 307 1.54 64.70 5.41
N LEU A 308 2.50 64.07 6.08
CA LEU A 308 2.79 64.28 7.51
C LEU A 308 3.39 65.65 7.83
N LEU A 309 4.01 66.33 6.85
CA LEU A 309 4.55 67.70 6.99
C LEU A 309 3.56 68.80 6.55
N LYS A 310 2.40 68.46 5.96
CA LYS A 310 1.34 69.45 5.66
C LYS A 310 0.64 69.89 6.97
N PRO A 311 -0.02 71.06 7.03
CA PRO A 311 -0.63 71.58 8.27
C PRO A 311 -1.68 70.66 8.94
N LYS A 312 -2.32 69.74 8.21
CA LYS A 312 -3.22 68.73 8.80
C LYS A 312 -2.45 67.61 9.55
N GLY A 313 -1.19 67.36 9.20
CA GLY A 313 -0.33 66.34 9.82
C GLY A 313 -0.78 64.90 9.62
N LEU A 314 -1.69 64.64 8.67
CA LEU A 314 -2.43 63.38 8.51
C LEU A 314 -2.47 62.93 7.04
N ILE A 315 -2.30 61.63 6.83
CA ILE A 315 -2.43 60.92 5.56
C ILE A 315 -3.94 60.73 5.26
N PRO A 316 -4.45 61.23 4.11
CA PRO A 316 -5.86 61.09 3.76
C PRO A 316 -6.31 59.63 3.55
N SER A 317 -7.49 59.26 4.05
CA SER A 317 -8.08 57.93 3.87
C SER A 317 -8.08 57.46 2.42
N ASP A 318 -8.45 58.31 1.44
CA ASP A 318 -8.49 57.93 0.00
C ASP A 318 -7.11 57.68 -0.63
N TRP A 319 -6.04 58.20 -0.04
CA TRP A 319 -4.66 57.91 -0.46
C TRP A 319 -4.18 56.61 0.17
N PHE A 320 -4.44 56.42 1.47
CA PHE A 320 -4.11 55.20 2.20
C PHE A 320 -4.88 53.98 1.66
N ALA A 321 -6.18 54.14 1.39
CA ALA A 321 -7.05 53.13 0.81
C ALA A 321 -6.51 52.59 -0.52
N ARG A 322 -6.02 53.45 -1.42
CA ARG A 322 -5.43 53.00 -2.70
C ARG A 322 -4.19 52.14 -2.46
N ARG A 323 -3.28 52.56 -1.58
CA ARG A 323 -2.06 51.81 -1.23
C ARG A 323 -2.33 50.46 -0.56
N VAL A 324 -3.41 50.36 0.22
CA VAL A 324 -3.83 49.11 0.86
C VAL A 324 -4.58 48.21 -0.11
N ASN A 325 -5.47 48.74 -0.94
CA ASN A 325 -6.23 47.98 -1.94
C ASN A 325 -5.35 47.45 -3.09
N GLU A 326 -4.25 48.14 -3.41
CA GLU A 326 -3.17 47.65 -4.29
C GLU A 326 -2.58 46.31 -3.80
N LEU A 327 -2.68 46.01 -2.49
CA LEU A 327 -2.08 44.84 -1.83
C LEU A 327 -3.06 43.74 -1.42
N ASP A 328 -4.37 43.99 -1.41
CA ASP A 328 -5.40 42.97 -1.07
C ASP A 328 -5.63 41.98 -2.22
N ARG A 329 -4.58 41.22 -2.54
CA ARG A 329 -4.50 40.33 -3.71
C ARG A 329 -3.77 39.04 -3.39
N THR A 330 -4.51 37.93 -3.47
CA THR A 330 -4.07 36.56 -3.14
C THR A 330 -3.62 35.74 -4.37
N ASP A 331 -3.64 36.34 -5.56
CA ASP A 331 -3.09 35.78 -6.80
C ASP A 331 -1.56 35.86 -6.86
N GLY A 332 -0.94 35.19 -7.84
CA GLY A 332 0.52 35.09 -7.97
C GLY A 332 1.13 33.89 -7.24
N ASP A 333 2.44 33.92 -7.04
CA ASP A 333 3.25 32.86 -6.43
C ASP A 333 3.65 33.15 -4.97
N ILE A 334 4.49 32.29 -4.39
CA ILE A 334 4.98 32.37 -3.00
C ILE A 334 5.87 33.60 -2.75
N GLU A 335 6.60 34.08 -3.77
CA GLU A 335 7.46 35.25 -3.65
C GLU A 335 6.64 36.53 -3.73
N GLN A 336 5.73 36.62 -4.71
CA GLN A 336 4.80 37.74 -4.85
C GLN A 336 3.92 37.91 -3.61
N LEU A 337 3.44 36.80 -3.02
CA LEU A 337 2.72 36.82 -1.75
C LEU A 337 3.60 37.30 -0.58
N GLN A 338 4.88 36.93 -0.53
CA GLN A 338 5.81 37.45 0.50
C GLN A 338 6.14 38.93 0.31
N GLN A 339 6.32 39.39 -0.93
CA GLN A 339 6.54 40.81 -1.23
C GLN A 339 5.32 41.67 -0.83
N ARG A 340 4.09 41.23 -1.14
CA ARG A 340 2.87 41.90 -0.65
C ARG A 340 2.72 41.83 0.86
N LEU A 341 3.05 40.69 1.48
CA LEU A 341 3.01 40.51 2.93
C LEU A 341 4.04 41.38 3.67
N ALA A 342 5.20 41.65 3.06
CA ALA A 342 6.16 42.64 3.55
C ALA A 342 5.62 44.07 3.40
N ALA A 343 5.06 44.41 2.25
CA ALA A 343 4.50 45.74 1.99
C ALA A 343 3.30 46.08 2.90
N ILE A 344 2.36 45.16 3.11
CA ILE A 344 1.20 45.40 4.00
C ILE A 344 1.65 45.61 5.45
N ARG A 345 2.75 44.98 5.90
CA ARG A 345 3.29 45.17 7.25
C ARG A 345 3.85 46.58 7.46
N THR A 346 4.41 47.20 6.42
CA THR A 346 4.76 48.62 6.43
C THR A 346 3.51 49.50 6.61
N TRP A 347 2.41 49.20 5.90
CA TRP A 347 1.14 49.91 6.06
C TRP A 347 0.43 49.63 7.41
N THR A 348 0.54 48.41 7.94
CA THR A 348 0.08 48.08 9.31
C THR A 348 0.87 48.87 10.35
N TYR A 349 2.18 49.07 10.18
CA TYR A 349 2.96 49.94 11.07
C TYR A 349 2.47 51.40 10.98
N VAL A 350 2.25 51.94 9.78
CA VAL A 350 1.67 53.28 9.57
C VAL A 350 0.29 53.40 10.23
N ALA A 351 -0.60 52.41 10.07
CA ALA A 351 -1.91 52.40 10.72
C ALA A 351 -1.82 52.32 12.26
N ASN A 352 -0.76 51.72 12.81
CA ASN A 352 -0.54 51.69 14.27
C ASN A 352 0.07 52.99 14.83
N ARG A 353 0.51 53.94 13.99
CA ARG A 353 0.84 55.31 14.42
C ARG A 353 -0.47 56.10 14.57
N SER A 354 -0.91 56.26 15.82
CA SER A 354 -2.22 56.80 16.22
C SER A 354 -2.56 58.20 15.69
N ASP A 355 -1.55 58.92 15.20
CA ASP A 355 -1.57 60.33 14.82
C ASP A 355 -1.10 60.56 13.37
N TRP A 356 -1.06 59.52 12.52
CA TRP A 356 -0.61 59.60 11.12
C TRP A 356 -1.73 59.44 10.07
N VAL A 357 -2.84 58.78 10.37
CA VAL A 357 -3.92 58.48 9.41
C VAL A 357 -5.28 58.82 10.00
N ASP A 358 -6.16 59.44 9.20
CA ASP A 358 -7.58 59.58 9.52
C ASP A 358 -8.22 58.20 9.81
N GLU A 359 -9.26 58.15 10.66
CA GLU A 359 -10.00 56.90 11.00
C GLU A 359 -9.14 55.72 11.49
N ASN A 360 -7.98 56.01 12.10
CA ASN A 360 -6.93 55.06 12.51
C ASN A 360 -7.37 53.63 12.89
N ARG A 361 -8.38 53.46 13.77
CA ARG A 361 -8.90 52.13 14.18
C ARG A 361 -9.48 51.30 13.03
N HIS A 362 -10.11 51.93 12.03
CA HIS A 362 -10.61 51.26 10.83
C HIS A 362 -9.45 50.66 10.04
N TRP A 363 -8.39 51.46 9.82
CA TRP A 363 -7.21 51.03 9.07
C TRP A 363 -6.39 49.96 9.81
N GLN A 364 -6.27 50.02 11.14
CA GLN A 364 -5.68 48.93 11.93
C GLN A 364 -6.43 47.60 11.75
N GLY A 365 -7.76 47.64 11.61
CA GLY A 365 -8.57 46.47 11.30
C GLY A 365 -8.36 45.97 9.87
N GLN A 366 -8.49 46.87 8.88
CA GLN A 366 -8.30 46.59 7.45
C GLN A 366 -6.94 45.95 7.14
N THR A 367 -5.82 46.61 7.51
CA THR A 367 -4.49 46.11 7.13
C THR A 367 -4.16 44.80 7.84
N ARG A 368 -4.67 44.58 9.06
CA ARG A 368 -4.55 43.31 9.77
C ARG A 368 -5.34 42.18 9.08
N VAL A 369 -6.57 42.43 8.63
CA VAL A 369 -7.36 41.43 7.89
C VAL A 369 -6.66 41.03 6.59
N ILE A 370 -5.99 41.98 5.93
CA ILE A 370 -5.20 41.72 4.72
C ILE A 370 -3.90 40.98 5.06
N GLU A 371 -3.20 41.34 6.14
CA GLU A 371 -2.01 40.61 6.63
C GLU A 371 -2.35 39.16 7.02
N ASP A 372 -3.45 38.93 7.74
CA ASP A 372 -3.95 37.59 8.09
C ASP A 372 -4.31 36.80 6.81
N ARG A 373 -5.06 37.39 5.87
CA ARG A 373 -5.45 36.75 4.58
C ARG A 373 -4.25 36.38 3.71
N LEU A 374 -3.27 37.29 3.56
CA LEU A 374 -2.03 37.03 2.83
C LEU A 374 -1.17 35.98 3.54
N SER A 375 -1.13 35.99 4.88
CA SER A 375 -0.39 34.99 5.68
C SER A 375 -0.95 33.58 5.53
N ASP A 376 -2.28 33.44 5.52
CA ASP A 376 -2.97 32.16 5.36
C ASP A 376 -2.86 31.66 3.90
N THR A 377 -3.05 32.54 2.91
CA THR A 377 -2.82 32.21 1.50
C THR A 377 -1.38 31.72 1.28
N LEU A 378 -0.39 32.44 1.84
CA LEU A 378 1.02 32.05 1.77
C LEU A 378 1.27 30.70 2.46
N HIS A 379 0.65 30.44 3.61
CA HIS A 379 0.72 29.15 4.29
C HIS A 379 0.16 28.02 3.42
N GLU A 380 -1.00 28.22 2.78
CA GLU A 380 -1.60 27.26 1.84
C GLU A 380 -0.70 26.98 0.63
N ARG A 381 -0.14 28.00 -0.02
CA ARG A 381 0.79 27.80 -1.15
C ARG A 381 2.07 27.09 -0.72
N LEU A 382 2.61 27.39 0.46
CA LEU A 382 3.76 26.67 1.03
C LEU A 382 3.43 25.19 1.25
N MET A 383 2.26 24.87 1.83
CA MET A 383 1.80 23.48 1.96
C MET A 383 1.66 22.79 0.59
N GLN A 384 0.96 23.41 -0.36
CA GLN A 384 0.74 22.87 -1.70
C GLN A 384 2.06 22.58 -2.45
N ARG A 385 3.09 23.41 -2.24
CA ARG A 385 4.40 23.26 -2.89
C ARG A 385 5.33 22.29 -2.17
N PHE A 386 5.36 22.26 -0.84
CA PHE A 386 6.39 21.57 -0.05
C PHE A 386 5.89 20.38 0.78
N ILE A 387 4.60 20.06 0.72
CA ILE A 387 3.99 18.90 1.38
C ILE A 387 3.14 18.14 0.37
N ASP A 388 3.55 16.92 0.04
CA ASP A 388 2.63 15.96 -0.55
C ASP A 388 1.73 15.39 0.56
N LYS A 389 0.47 15.83 0.59
CA LYS A 389 -0.53 15.38 1.55
C LYS A 389 -0.76 13.86 1.49
N ARG A 390 -0.61 13.21 0.33
CA ARG A 390 -0.78 11.76 0.19
C ARG A 390 0.38 11.03 0.87
N THR A 391 1.63 11.33 0.50
CA THR A 391 2.79 10.70 1.14
C THR A 391 2.92 11.06 2.63
N SER A 392 2.60 12.29 3.04
CA SER A 392 2.56 12.67 4.47
C SER A 392 1.48 11.88 5.25
N ALA A 393 0.27 11.72 4.70
CA ALA A 393 -0.77 10.90 5.33
C ALA A 393 -0.35 9.42 5.43
N LEU A 394 0.23 8.85 4.37
CA LEU A 394 0.74 7.47 4.37
C LEU A 394 1.88 7.27 5.39
N LEU A 395 2.84 8.20 5.48
CA LEU A 395 3.94 8.17 6.47
C LEU A 395 3.48 8.41 7.92
N LYS A 396 2.26 8.96 8.10
CA LYS A 396 1.57 9.15 9.38
C LYS A 396 0.69 7.96 9.76
N GLY A 397 0.05 7.30 8.79
CA GLY A 397 -0.61 6.01 8.97
C GLY A 397 0.39 4.93 9.41
N LEU A 398 1.55 4.87 8.75
CA LEU A 398 2.70 4.03 9.14
C LEU A 398 3.34 4.37 10.51
N LYS A 399 2.91 5.44 11.18
CA LYS A 399 3.36 5.84 12.53
C LYS A 399 2.37 5.45 13.65
N ARG A 400 1.12 5.14 13.33
CA ARG A 400 0.13 4.74 14.33
C ARG A 400 0.25 3.24 14.60
N GLU A 401 0.82 2.89 15.75
CA GLU A 401 0.82 1.50 16.26
C GLU A 401 -0.59 1.01 16.63
N ASN A 402 -1.52 1.95 16.87
CA ASN A 402 -2.96 1.66 16.86
C ASN A 402 -3.43 1.51 15.41
N ALA A 403 -4.05 0.36 15.12
CA ALA A 403 -4.48 -0.08 13.80
C ALA A 403 -4.94 1.03 12.85
N MET A 404 -4.32 1.04 11.66
CA MET A 404 -4.87 1.70 10.48
C MET A 404 -6.28 1.14 10.22
N GLU A 405 -7.31 1.98 10.30
CA GLU A 405 -8.69 1.57 10.03
C GLU A 405 -8.85 1.31 8.52
N VAL A 406 -8.69 0.04 8.17
CA VAL A 406 -8.94 -0.51 6.84
C VAL A 406 -10.33 -1.11 6.85
N ASP A 407 -11.28 -0.42 6.23
CA ASP A 407 -12.63 -0.94 6.09
C ASP A 407 -12.72 -1.77 4.81
N VAL A 408 -13.12 -3.03 4.97
CA VAL A 408 -13.25 -4.01 3.89
C VAL A 408 -14.73 -4.33 3.73
N ASN A 409 -15.36 -3.73 2.72
CA ASN A 409 -16.80 -3.88 2.52
C ASN A 409 -17.18 -5.30 2.07
N GLU A 410 -18.48 -5.62 2.08
CA GLU A 410 -18.98 -6.96 1.76
C GLU A 410 -18.66 -7.40 0.31
N THR A 411 -18.32 -6.47 -0.60
CA THR A 411 -17.84 -6.77 -1.96
C THR A 411 -16.32 -6.99 -2.03
N GLY A 412 -15.64 -7.00 -0.89
CA GLY A 412 -14.20 -7.17 -0.75
C GLY A 412 -13.37 -5.93 -1.10
N GLU A 413 -13.99 -4.78 -1.38
CA GLU A 413 -13.27 -3.53 -1.64
C GLU A 413 -12.55 -3.06 -0.37
N VAL A 414 -11.29 -2.67 -0.52
CA VAL A 414 -10.38 -2.30 0.58
C VAL A 414 -10.18 -0.79 0.56
N THR A 415 -10.73 -0.12 1.56
CA THR A 415 -10.60 1.33 1.75
C THR A 415 -9.77 1.67 2.98
N VAL A 416 -9.02 2.78 2.92
CA VAL A 416 -8.19 3.28 4.03
C VAL A 416 -8.39 4.77 4.15
N GLU A 417 -8.79 5.24 5.34
CA GLU A 417 -9.17 6.65 5.59
C GLU A 417 -10.07 7.22 4.46
N GLY A 418 -11.07 6.42 4.02
CA GLY A 418 -12.04 6.78 2.97
C GLY A 418 -11.57 6.63 1.51
N HIS A 419 -10.35 6.14 1.25
CA HIS A 419 -9.79 6.00 -0.10
C HIS A 419 -9.65 4.54 -0.51
N ALA A 420 -10.21 4.15 -1.66
CA ALA A 420 -10.06 2.80 -2.20
C ALA A 420 -8.62 2.52 -2.67
N ILE A 421 -8.08 1.34 -2.35
CA ILE A 421 -6.73 0.88 -2.75
C ILE A 421 -6.81 -0.35 -3.67
N GLY A 422 -7.88 -1.14 -3.59
CA GLY A 422 -8.07 -2.34 -4.38
C GLY A 422 -9.19 -3.25 -3.84
N ARG A 423 -9.20 -4.51 -4.24
CA ARG A 423 -10.17 -5.53 -3.81
C ARG A 423 -9.49 -6.81 -3.31
N LEU A 424 -9.95 -7.34 -2.18
CA LEU A 424 -9.56 -8.62 -1.61
C LEU A 424 -10.51 -9.73 -2.11
N VAL A 425 -10.10 -10.42 -3.17
CA VAL A 425 -10.82 -11.55 -3.77
C VAL A 425 -10.29 -12.83 -3.13
N GLY A 426 -11.14 -13.52 -2.36
CA GLY A 426 -10.77 -14.71 -1.60
C GLY A 426 -9.69 -14.41 -0.57
N LEU A 427 -8.49 -14.91 -0.83
CA LEU A 427 -7.27 -14.70 -0.04
C LEU A 427 -6.21 -13.84 -0.76
N ARG A 428 -6.55 -13.26 -1.92
CA ARG A 428 -5.64 -12.50 -2.79
C ARG A 428 -6.10 -11.05 -2.95
N PHE A 429 -5.22 -10.12 -2.57
CA PHE A 429 -5.41 -8.69 -2.87
C PHE A 429 -5.10 -8.37 -4.33
N GLN A 430 -5.96 -7.57 -4.96
CA GLN A 430 -5.78 -7.00 -6.30
C GLN A 430 -5.83 -5.47 -6.19
N ALA A 431 -4.76 -4.79 -6.60
CA ALA A 431 -4.70 -3.32 -6.59
C ALA A 431 -5.43 -2.71 -7.80
N ASP A 432 -5.97 -1.50 -7.65
CA ASP A 432 -6.64 -0.79 -8.75
C ASP A 432 -5.64 -0.35 -9.85
N PRO A 433 -5.85 -0.72 -11.13
CA PRO A 433 -5.00 -0.28 -12.25
C PRO A 433 -4.91 1.25 -12.46
N GLN A 434 -5.87 2.04 -11.99
CA GLN A 434 -5.84 3.51 -12.07
C GLN A 434 -4.75 4.11 -11.16
N ALA A 435 -4.28 3.39 -10.14
CA ALA A 435 -3.35 3.89 -9.12
C ALA A 435 -1.87 3.84 -9.55
N SER A 436 -1.53 4.30 -10.75
CA SER A 436 -0.15 4.23 -11.28
C SER A 436 0.82 5.21 -10.58
N GLY A 437 1.95 4.71 -10.07
CA GLY A 437 3.01 5.54 -9.49
C GLY A 437 4.04 4.76 -8.66
N LEU A 438 5.22 5.34 -8.42
CA LEU A 438 6.28 4.75 -7.56
C LEU A 438 5.84 4.55 -6.10
N GLU A 439 4.80 5.27 -5.68
CA GLU A 439 4.12 5.14 -4.39
C GLU A 439 3.54 3.73 -4.15
N GLU A 440 3.23 2.97 -5.22
CA GLU A 440 2.67 1.62 -5.14
C GLU A 440 3.34 0.75 -4.08
N ARG A 441 4.69 0.74 -4.03
CA ARG A 441 5.42 -0.23 -3.19
C ARG A 441 5.34 0.09 -1.70
N ALA A 442 5.17 1.36 -1.34
CA ALA A 442 4.94 1.77 0.05
C ALA A 442 3.47 1.55 0.45
N VAL A 443 2.53 1.94 -0.42
CA VAL A 443 1.09 1.76 -0.20
C VAL A 443 0.72 0.28 -0.09
N LYS A 444 1.21 -0.57 -1.02
CA LYS A 444 1.01 -2.03 -0.98
C LYS A 444 1.54 -2.61 0.33
N ASN A 445 2.76 -2.28 0.75
CA ASN A 445 3.33 -2.78 2.00
C ASN A 445 2.52 -2.37 3.25
N ALA A 446 1.99 -1.14 3.29
CA ALA A 446 1.14 -0.68 4.39
C ALA A 446 -0.21 -1.41 4.40
N ALA A 447 -0.90 -1.45 3.25
CA ALA A 447 -2.16 -2.18 3.10
C ALA A 447 -2.01 -3.69 3.39
N PHE A 448 -0.89 -4.30 2.99
CA PHE A 448 -0.59 -5.71 3.27
C PHE A 448 -0.43 -6.02 4.76
N GLN A 449 0.13 -5.12 5.57
CA GLN A 449 0.15 -5.31 7.02
C GLN A 449 -1.23 -5.11 7.64
N ALA A 450 -1.99 -4.13 7.16
CA ALA A 450 -3.30 -3.79 7.73
C ALA A 450 -4.44 -4.75 7.29
N LEU A 451 -4.28 -5.47 6.16
CA LEU A 451 -5.16 -6.58 5.74
C LEU A 451 -4.96 -7.87 6.56
N ARG A 452 -3.90 -7.95 7.37
CA ARG A 452 -3.54 -9.15 8.13
C ARG A 452 -4.64 -9.68 9.07
N PRO A 453 -5.42 -8.86 9.79
CA PRO A 453 -6.51 -9.34 10.65
C PRO A 453 -7.66 -9.98 9.84
N GLU A 454 -8.06 -9.38 8.71
CA GLU A 454 -9.13 -9.93 7.86
C GLU A 454 -8.70 -11.21 7.14
N LEU A 455 -7.46 -11.26 6.64
CA LEU A 455 -6.87 -12.50 6.11
C LEU A 455 -6.81 -13.61 7.17
N THR A 456 -6.48 -13.26 8.41
CA THR A 456 -6.52 -14.21 9.55
C THR A 456 -7.94 -14.71 9.78
N ARG A 457 -8.95 -13.82 9.87
CA ARG A 457 -10.36 -14.19 10.04
C ARG A 457 -10.87 -15.11 8.93
N ARG A 458 -10.52 -14.83 7.66
CA ARG A 458 -10.88 -15.69 6.51
C ARG A 458 -10.20 -17.06 6.58
N LEU A 459 -8.90 -17.11 6.88
CA LEU A 459 -8.17 -18.38 6.99
C LEU A 459 -8.63 -19.22 8.19
N GLU A 460 -9.01 -18.61 9.31
CA GLU A 460 -9.58 -19.36 10.44
C GLU A 460 -10.97 -19.93 10.10
N ALA A 461 -11.83 -19.17 9.43
CA ALA A 461 -13.11 -19.67 8.94
C ALA A 461 -12.94 -20.82 7.92
N ILE A 462 -11.91 -20.77 7.07
CA ILE A 462 -11.52 -21.87 6.19
C ILE A 462 -11.02 -23.07 7.02
N ALA A 463 -10.14 -22.86 7.99
CA ALA A 463 -9.60 -23.93 8.84
C ALA A 463 -10.68 -24.70 9.64
N THR A 464 -11.80 -24.04 9.98
CA THR A 464 -12.96 -24.67 10.65
C THR A 464 -14.08 -25.12 9.69
N GLY A 465 -13.92 -24.95 8.37
CA GLY A 465 -15.00 -25.15 7.40
C GLY A 465 -15.53 -26.59 7.31
N GLY A 466 -16.85 -26.73 7.16
CA GLY A 466 -17.52 -28.01 6.92
C GLY A 466 -17.32 -28.54 5.50
N ILE A 467 -17.70 -29.81 5.26
CA ILE A 467 -17.55 -30.47 3.94
C ILE A 467 -18.31 -29.76 2.81
N ASN A 468 -19.32 -28.96 3.14
CA ASN A 468 -20.18 -28.23 2.20
C ASN A 468 -19.77 -26.76 1.98
N ASP A 469 -18.82 -26.21 2.76
CA ASP A 469 -18.40 -24.80 2.64
C ASP A 469 -17.50 -24.54 1.42
N PHE A 470 -17.05 -25.62 0.78
CA PHE A 470 -16.08 -25.63 -0.31
C PHE A 470 -16.68 -26.32 -1.55
N VAL A 471 -16.31 -25.85 -2.74
CA VAL A 471 -16.70 -26.44 -4.02
C VAL A 471 -15.45 -26.67 -4.87
N LEU A 472 -15.32 -27.86 -5.46
CA LEU A 472 -14.26 -28.17 -6.41
C LEU A 472 -14.78 -27.93 -7.83
N SER A 473 -14.14 -27.06 -8.59
CA SER A 473 -14.49 -26.78 -9.99
C SER A 473 -13.97 -27.86 -10.94
N ASP A 474 -14.56 -27.92 -12.14
CA ASP A 474 -14.12 -28.78 -13.23
C ASP A 474 -12.66 -28.52 -13.69
N LEU A 475 -12.06 -27.38 -13.32
CA LEU A 475 -10.66 -27.04 -13.58
C LEU A 475 -9.73 -27.31 -12.38
N GLY A 476 -10.22 -28.00 -11.34
CA GLY A 476 -9.43 -28.32 -10.16
C GLY A 476 -9.18 -27.13 -9.22
N VAL A 477 -10.03 -26.11 -9.27
CA VAL A 477 -9.98 -24.95 -8.36
C VAL A 477 -10.90 -25.19 -7.17
N ILE A 478 -10.43 -24.91 -5.95
CA ILE A 478 -11.26 -24.93 -4.74
C ILE A 478 -11.79 -23.53 -4.50
N ILE A 479 -13.12 -23.44 -4.45
CA ILE A 479 -13.89 -22.21 -4.29
C ILE A 479 -14.52 -22.20 -2.89
N TRP A 480 -14.47 -21.07 -2.20
CA TRP A 480 -15.11 -20.84 -0.89
C TRP A 480 -15.91 -19.55 -0.95
N ARG A 481 -17.21 -19.62 -0.62
CA ARG A 481 -18.15 -18.47 -0.67
C ARG A 481 -18.19 -17.71 -2.01
N GLY A 482 -17.78 -18.35 -3.11
CA GLY A 482 -17.74 -17.77 -4.46
C GLY A 482 -16.33 -17.41 -4.95
N ASP A 483 -15.35 -17.27 -4.06
CA ASP A 483 -13.98 -16.88 -4.41
C ASP A 483 -13.04 -18.09 -4.61
N GLU A 484 -12.09 -18.00 -5.55
CA GLU A 484 -10.97 -18.96 -5.64
C GLU A 484 -10.03 -18.85 -4.43
N ILE A 485 -9.81 -19.95 -3.70
CA ILE A 485 -8.90 -19.98 -2.54
C ILE A 485 -7.74 -20.98 -2.65
N ALA A 486 -7.86 -22.02 -3.49
CA ALA A 486 -6.79 -23.00 -3.71
C ALA A 486 -6.93 -23.71 -5.07
N LYS A 487 -5.88 -24.44 -5.49
CA LYS A 487 -5.87 -25.30 -6.70
C LYS A 487 -5.34 -26.70 -6.35
N LEU A 488 -5.77 -27.73 -7.09
CA LEU A 488 -5.24 -29.09 -6.95
C LEU A 488 -3.75 -29.12 -7.30
N MET A 489 -2.96 -29.81 -6.48
CA MET A 489 -1.54 -30.02 -6.75
C MET A 489 -1.34 -31.15 -7.77
N GLY A 490 -0.56 -30.90 -8.81
CA GLY A 490 -0.17 -31.92 -9.78
C GLY A 490 0.74 -33.00 -9.18
N ARG A 491 0.79 -34.17 -9.85
CA ARG A 491 1.67 -35.32 -9.52
C ARG A 491 1.49 -35.88 -8.10
N GLN A 492 0.32 -35.72 -7.51
CA GLN A 492 -0.05 -36.37 -6.26
C GLN A 492 -0.66 -37.77 -6.52
N PRO A 493 -0.59 -38.71 -5.56
CA PRO A 493 -1.28 -40.00 -5.70
C PRO A 493 -2.79 -39.77 -5.81
N LEU A 494 -3.45 -40.50 -6.71
CA LEU A 494 -4.86 -40.27 -7.08
C LEU A 494 -5.84 -40.35 -5.87
N LEU A 495 -5.56 -41.24 -4.90
CA LEU A 495 -6.34 -41.38 -3.66
C LEU A 495 -5.83 -40.52 -2.49
N LYS A 496 -4.75 -39.76 -2.68
CA LYS A 496 -4.18 -38.80 -1.71
C LYS A 496 -3.91 -37.44 -2.39
N PRO A 497 -4.93 -36.83 -3.03
CA PRO A 497 -4.82 -35.49 -3.62
C PRO A 497 -4.52 -34.45 -2.54
N LYS A 498 -3.93 -33.32 -2.96
CA LYS A 498 -3.60 -32.19 -2.09
C LYS A 498 -3.95 -30.88 -2.78
N ALA A 499 -4.15 -29.83 -1.99
CA ALA A 499 -4.34 -28.46 -2.47
C ALA A 499 -3.03 -27.65 -2.40
N VAL A 500 -2.98 -26.55 -3.13
CA VAL A 500 -2.08 -25.41 -2.90
C VAL A 500 -2.94 -24.16 -2.78
N MET A 501 -2.87 -23.46 -1.65
CA MET A 501 -3.61 -22.20 -1.46
C MET A 501 -3.16 -21.09 -2.41
N ILE A 502 -4.08 -20.17 -2.72
CA ILE A 502 -3.87 -19.02 -3.62
C ILE A 502 -3.92 -17.75 -2.77
N GLY A 503 -2.76 -17.24 -2.37
CA GLY A 503 -2.64 -16.08 -1.46
C GLY A 503 -2.64 -16.48 0.01
N GLY A 504 -3.03 -15.56 0.90
CA GLY A 504 -2.95 -15.75 2.35
C GLY A 504 -1.57 -15.53 2.98
N GLU A 505 -0.51 -15.40 2.18
CA GLU A 505 0.92 -15.28 2.57
C GLU A 505 1.25 -14.25 3.67
N LEU A 506 0.38 -13.26 3.87
CA LEU A 506 0.56 -12.16 4.82
C LEU A 506 0.05 -12.51 6.24
N ALA A 507 -0.79 -13.54 6.37
CA ALA A 507 -1.30 -14.02 7.65
C ALA A 507 -0.21 -14.72 8.49
N PRO A 508 -0.46 -15.03 9.77
CA PRO A 508 0.43 -15.90 10.55
C PRO A 508 0.53 -17.30 9.93
N GLU A 509 1.75 -17.87 9.90
CA GLU A 509 2.03 -19.16 9.23
C GLU A 509 1.25 -20.33 9.85
N ASP A 510 0.95 -20.30 11.15
CA ASP A 510 0.16 -21.33 11.83
C ASP A 510 -1.30 -21.34 11.35
N VAL A 511 -1.86 -20.17 11.03
CA VAL A 511 -3.23 -20.02 10.53
C VAL A 511 -3.31 -20.52 9.09
N MET A 512 -2.35 -20.11 8.25
CA MET A 512 -2.20 -20.66 6.89
C MET A 512 -2.04 -22.18 6.90
N LYS A 513 -1.20 -22.73 7.79
CA LYS A 513 -0.97 -24.17 7.89
C LYS A 513 -2.23 -24.91 8.30
N ARG A 514 -2.98 -24.41 9.29
CA ARG A 514 -4.30 -24.95 9.68
C ARG A 514 -5.30 -24.95 8.52
N ALA A 515 -5.36 -23.87 7.73
CA ALA A 515 -6.23 -23.79 6.55
C ALA A 515 -5.82 -24.79 5.45
N GLN A 516 -4.52 -24.88 5.13
CA GLN A 516 -4.00 -25.84 4.15
C GLN A 516 -4.21 -27.30 4.58
N GLU A 517 -4.01 -27.63 5.86
CA GLU A 517 -4.29 -28.95 6.43
C GLU A 517 -5.79 -29.27 6.36
N ARG A 518 -6.67 -28.29 6.60
CA ARG A 518 -8.12 -28.46 6.44
C ARG A 518 -8.53 -28.76 4.99
N LEU A 519 -7.94 -28.06 4.02
CA LEU A 519 -8.20 -28.27 2.59
C LEU A 519 -7.72 -29.64 2.09
N ASP A 520 -6.52 -30.08 2.49
CA ASP A 520 -6.03 -31.44 2.21
C ASP A 520 -6.97 -32.50 2.81
N ASN A 521 -7.41 -32.32 4.07
CA ASN A 521 -8.37 -33.21 4.72
C ASN A 521 -9.75 -33.21 4.01
N TRP A 522 -10.21 -32.06 3.50
CA TRP A 522 -11.46 -31.97 2.75
C TRP A 522 -11.41 -32.72 1.40
N LEU A 523 -10.26 -32.69 0.72
CA LEU A 523 -10.06 -33.51 -0.47
C LEU A 523 -10.10 -35.01 -0.14
N LEU A 524 -9.55 -35.42 1.02
CA LEU A 524 -9.66 -36.81 1.52
C LEU A 524 -11.09 -37.19 1.92
N GLU A 525 -11.88 -36.27 2.49
CA GLU A 525 -13.33 -36.43 2.72
C GLU A 525 -14.08 -36.69 1.40
N ILE A 526 -13.75 -35.94 0.33
CA ILE A 526 -14.32 -36.15 -1.00
C ILE A 526 -13.92 -37.52 -1.58
N VAL A 527 -12.64 -37.91 -1.52
CA VAL A 527 -12.19 -39.26 -1.93
C VAL A 527 -12.97 -40.33 -1.16
N ALA A 528 -13.15 -40.16 0.15
CA ALA A 528 -13.87 -41.10 1.01
C ALA A 528 -15.40 -41.10 0.79
N ARG A 529 -15.99 -40.08 0.18
CA ARG A 529 -17.42 -40.00 -0.16
C ARG A 529 -17.72 -40.52 -1.57
N ASP A 530 -16.96 -40.05 -2.55
CA ASP A 530 -17.29 -40.20 -3.98
C ASP A 530 -16.41 -41.25 -4.69
N LEU A 531 -15.19 -41.55 -4.20
CA LEU A 531 -14.30 -42.58 -4.76
C LEU A 531 -14.19 -43.85 -3.89
N VAL A 532 -15.20 -44.12 -3.05
CA VAL A 532 -15.32 -45.33 -2.19
C VAL A 532 -14.87 -46.63 -2.87
N PRO A 533 -15.29 -46.95 -4.13
CA PRO A 533 -14.94 -48.23 -4.74
C PRO A 533 -13.44 -48.37 -5.04
N LEU A 534 -12.78 -47.26 -5.41
CA LEU A 534 -11.35 -47.25 -5.71
C LEU A 534 -10.50 -47.23 -4.44
N LYS A 535 -10.97 -46.50 -3.42
CA LYS A 535 -10.38 -46.54 -2.07
C LYS A 535 -10.43 -47.95 -1.48
N ALA A 536 -11.60 -48.59 -1.48
CA ALA A 536 -11.76 -49.95 -0.98
C ALA A 536 -10.92 -50.97 -1.76
N LEU A 537 -10.76 -50.79 -3.08
CA LEU A 537 -9.89 -51.62 -3.90
C LEU A 537 -8.40 -51.48 -3.52
N ALA A 538 -7.93 -50.25 -3.29
CA ALA A 538 -6.56 -49.99 -2.85
C ALA A 538 -6.31 -50.53 -1.43
N GLU A 539 -7.21 -50.28 -0.48
CA GLU A 539 -7.13 -50.80 0.89
C GLU A 539 -7.13 -52.35 0.91
N ALA A 540 -7.92 -53.00 0.04
CA ALA A 540 -7.91 -54.45 -0.12
C ALA A 540 -6.64 -55.01 -0.81
N ALA A 541 -5.93 -54.18 -1.59
CA ALA A 541 -4.66 -54.53 -2.23
C ALA A 541 -3.43 -54.28 -1.32
N GLU A 542 -3.53 -53.34 -0.37
CA GLU A 542 -2.51 -53.08 0.65
C GLU A 542 -2.64 -54.02 1.87
N GLY A 543 -3.86 -54.40 2.25
CA GLY A 543 -4.16 -55.25 3.42
C GLY A 543 -4.04 -56.76 3.20
N GLU A 544 -4.57 -57.53 4.17
CA GLU A 544 -4.55 -59.01 4.18
C GLU A 544 -5.82 -59.69 3.63
N SER A 545 -6.82 -58.88 3.27
CA SER A 545 -8.14 -59.32 2.78
C SER A 545 -8.08 -60.01 1.42
N LEU A 546 -7.07 -59.69 0.60
CA LEU A 546 -6.73 -60.41 -0.63
C LEU A 546 -5.35 -61.05 -0.49
N LYS A 547 -5.21 -62.26 -1.04
CA LYS A 547 -3.97 -63.06 -0.95
C LYS A 547 -3.48 -63.47 -2.34
N GLY A 548 -2.19 -63.78 -2.45
CA GLY A 548 -1.57 -64.27 -3.67
C GLY A 548 -1.91 -63.44 -4.92
N LEU A 549 -2.36 -64.14 -5.97
CA LEU A 549 -2.63 -63.54 -7.28
C LEU A 549 -3.80 -62.54 -7.25
N ALA A 550 -4.81 -62.75 -6.40
CA ALA A 550 -5.92 -61.81 -6.26
C ALA A 550 -5.45 -60.43 -5.83
N ARG A 551 -4.52 -60.38 -4.85
CA ARG A 551 -3.91 -59.13 -4.38
C ARG A 551 -3.12 -58.43 -5.49
N GLY A 552 -2.36 -59.18 -6.29
CA GLY A 552 -1.60 -58.65 -7.44
C GLY A 552 -2.46 -58.19 -8.63
N VAL A 553 -3.69 -58.68 -8.75
CA VAL A 553 -4.69 -58.15 -9.70
C VAL A 553 -5.34 -56.89 -9.14
N ALA A 554 -5.79 -56.89 -7.88
CA ALA A 554 -6.36 -55.70 -7.23
C ALA A 554 -5.39 -54.51 -7.22
N TYR A 555 -4.10 -54.74 -6.90
CA TYR A 555 -3.06 -53.72 -6.91
C TYR A 555 -2.92 -53.04 -8.28
N ARG A 556 -2.78 -53.83 -9.36
CA ARG A 556 -2.66 -53.28 -10.73
C ARG A 556 -3.90 -52.52 -11.18
N VAL A 557 -5.09 -53.02 -10.85
CA VAL A 557 -6.34 -52.32 -11.21
C VAL A 557 -6.52 -51.05 -10.36
N ALA A 558 -6.07 -51.02 -9.11
CA ALA A 558 -6.06 -49.80 -8.28
C ALA A 558 -5.11 -48.73 -8.85
N GLU A 559 -3.87 -49.09 -9.15
CA GLU A 559 -2.86 -48.21 -9.77
C GLU A 559 -3.32 -47.62 -11.11
N ALA A 560 -4.14 -48.36 -11.87
CA ALA A 560 -4.73 -47.92 -13.14
C ALA A 560 -6.02 -47.09 -12.98
N GLY A 561 -6.41 -46.70 -11.76
CA GLY A 561 -7.64 -45.92 -11.52
C GLY A 561 -8.93 -46.74 -11.53
N GLY A 562 -8.86 -48.01 -11.15
CA GLY A 562 -10.04 -48.89 -11.07
C GLY A 562 -10.56 -49.37 -12.42
N VAL A 563 -9.77 -49.26 -13.50
CA VAL A 563 -10.08 -49.65 -14.87
C VAL A 563 -8.84 -50.27 -15.53
N MET A 564 -8.99 -51.39 -16.23
CA MET A 564 -7.92 -52.02 -17.04
C MET A 564 -8.53 -52.81 -18.20
N ASP A 565 -7.82 -52.89 -19.34
CA ASP A 565 -8.18 -53.80 -20.42
C ASP A 565 -8.02 -55.25 -19.93
N ARG A 566 -8.99 -56.12 -20.22
CA ARG A 566 -8.94 -57.51 -19.80
C ARG A 566 -7.68 -58.23 -20.35
N THR A 567 -7.24 -57.90 -21.56
CA THR A 567 -6.11 -58.53 -22.25
C THR A 567 -4.78 -58.34 -21.53
N GLU A 568 -4.58 -57.22 -20.83
CA GLU A 568 -3.38 -56.95 -20.02
C GLU A 568 -3.26 -57.88 -18.80
N LEU A 569 -4.39 -58.44 -18.34
CA LEU A 569 -4.48 -59.34 -17.18
C LEU A 569 -4.81 -60.79 -17.58
N ASP A 570 -4.95 -61.11 -18.87
CA ASP A 570 -5.58 -62.36 -19.34
C ASP A 570 -4.72 -63.62 -19.08
N ALA A 571 -3.45 -63.47 -18.71
CA ALA A 571 -2.63 -64.57 -18.16
C ALA A 571 -2.99 -64.87 -16.69
N ASP A 572 -3.19 -63.82 -15.88
CA ASP A 572 -3.49 -63.92 -14.45
C ASP A 572 -4.94 -64.32 -14.20
N ILE A 573 -5.89 -63.77 -14.96
CA ILE A 573 -7.33 -64.09 -14.84
C ILE A 573 -7.57 -65.60 -15.03
N LYS A 574 -6.79 -66.26 -15.89
CA LYS A 574 -6.84 -67.71 -16.14
C LYS A 574 -6.34 -68.54 -14.95
N GLN A 575 -5.49 -67.98 -14.10
CA GLN A 575 -4.93 -68.62 -12.91
C GLN A 575 -5.70 -68.29 -11.62
N LEU A 576 -6.47 -67.19 -11.57
CA LEU A 576 -7.35 -66.87 -10.44
C LEU A 576 -8.37 -67.99 -10.18
N SER A 577 -8.46 -68.46 -8.93
CA SER A 577 -9.48 -69.41 -8.49
C SER A 577 -10.89 -68.78 -8.47
N GLN A 578 -11.92 -69.62 -8.28
CA GLN A 578 -13.29 -69.13 -8.17
C GLN A 578 -13.51 -68.28 -6.90
N ASP A 579 -12.79 -68.60 -5.81
CA ASP A 579 -12.84 -67.83 -4.56
C ASP A 579 -12.07 -66.50 -4.66
N ASP A 580 -10.93 -66.48 -5.35
CA ASP A 580 -10.23 -65.22 -5.68
C ASP A 580 -11.14 -64.27 -6.46
N ARG A 581 -11.84 -64.80 -7.47
CA ARG A 581 -12.83 -64.04 -8.28
C ARG A 581 -14.03 -63.60 -7.44
N LYS A 582 -14.45 -64.39 -6.44
CA LYS A 582 -15.53 -64.02 -5.51
C LYS A 582 -15.09 -62.88 -4.57
N ALA A 583 -13.87 -62.95 -4.04
CA ALA A 583 -13.29 -61.90 -3.21
C ALA A 583 -13.12 -60.58 -3.98
N LEU A 584 -12.58 -60.63 -5.20
CA LEU A 584 -12.41 -59.43 -6.04
C LEU A 584 -13.76 -58.79 -6.44
N ARG A 585 -14.82 -59.59 -6.64
CA ARG A 585 -16.19 -59.06 -6.81
C ARG A 585 -16.75 -58.43 -5.54
N ALA A 586 -16.47 -59.00 -4.36
CA ALA A 586 -16.90 -58.43 -3.08
C ALA A 586 -16.23 -57.07 -2.78
N VAL A 587 -15.00 -56.87 -3.27
CA VAL A 587 -14.28 -55.58 -3.26
C VAL A 587 -14.83 -54.59 -4.33
N GLY A 588 -15.68 -55.06 -5.25
CA GLY A 588 -16.42 -54.21 -6.20
C GLY A 588 -15.99 -54.30 -7.66
N LEU A 589 -15.04 -55.19 -8.02
CA LEU A 589 -14.61 -55.37 -9.41
C LEU A 589 -15.59 -56.24 -10.22
N ARG A 590 -15.98 -55.74 -11.40
CA ARG A 590 -16.64 -56.52 -12.45
C ARG A 590 -15.59 -57.02 -13.45
N PHE A 591 -15.67 -58.31 -13.75
CA PHE A 591 -14.89 -58.96 -14.80
C PHE A 591 -15.74 -59.06 -16.06
N GLY A 592 -15.62 -58.08 -16.95
CA GLY A 592 -16.25 -58.10 -18.26
C GLY A 592 -15.56 -59.04 -19.26
N ARG A 593 -16.11 -59.17 -20.47
CA ARG A 593 -15.48 -59.87 -21.59
C ARG A 593 -14.37 -59.03 -22.25
N ALA A 594 -14.46 -57.69 -22.18
CA ALA A 594 -13.49 -56.74 -22.72
C ALA A 594 -12.70 -55.98 -21.64
N ASN A 595 -13.31 -55.61 -20.51
CA ASN A 595 -12.66 -54.75 -19.50
C ASN A 595 -12.77 -55.35 -18.07
N ILE A 596 -11.87 -54.93 -17.18
CA ILE A 596 -12.01 -55.10 -15.72
C ILE A 596 -12.13 -53.70 -15.11
N TYR A 597 -13.20 -53.46 -14.35
CA TYR A 597 -13.46 -52.15 -13.76
C TYR A 597 -14.37 -52.25 -12.53
N ALA A 598 -14.42 -51.18 -11.72
CA ALA A 598 -15.40 -51.04 -10.65
C ALA A 598 -16.65 -50.27 -11.15
N PRO A 599 -17.83 -50.90 -11.35
CA PRO A 599 -18.97 -50.25 -12.01
C PRO A 599 -19.52 -49.02 -11.29
N ALA A 600 -19.32 -48.92 -9.97
CA ALA A 600 -19.73 -47.77 -9.18
C ALA A 600 -18.95 -46.49 -9.51
N LEU A 601 -17.75 -46.59 -10.10
CA LEU A 601 -16.99 -45.43 -10.60
C LEU A 601 -17.60 -44.82 -11.87
N LEU A 602 -18.44 -45.55 -12.61
CA LEU A 602 -19.11 -45.05 -13.82
C LEU A 602 -20.33 -44.16 -13.52
N LYS A 603 -20.70 -43.97 -12.24
CA LYS A 603 -21.74 -43.01 -11.85
C LYS A 603 -21.26 -41.57 -12.14
N PRO A 604 -22.13 -40.60 -12.47
CA PRO A 604 -21.69 -39.29 -12.96
C PRO A 604 -20.78 -38.50 -12.00
N ARG A 605 -21.06 -38.53 -10.69
CA ARG A 605 -20.24 -37.82 -9.68
C ARG A 605 -18.86 -38.48 -9.49
N PRO A 606 -18.77 -39.81 -9.22
CA PRO A 606 -17.48 -40.51 -9.19
C PRO A 606 -16.67 -40.39 -10.49
N ALA A 607 -17.31 -40.53 -11.66
CA ALA A 607 -16.61 -40.53 -12.96
C ALA A 607 -15.92 -39.19 -13.26
N ARG A 608 -16.60 -38.06 -13.01
CA ARG A 608 -16.00 -36.72 -13.18
C ARG A 608 -14.88 -36.45 -12.20
N LEU A 609 -15.09 -36.77 -10.93
CA LEU A 609 -14.07 -36.61 -9.89
C LEU A 609 -12.84 -37.48 -10.16
N HIS A 610 -13.05 -38.73 -10.60
CA HIS A 610 -11.99 -39.65 -10.94
C HIS A 610 -11.17 -39.16 -12.14
N ALA A 611 -11.83 -38.71 -13.22
CA ALA A 611 -11.15 -38.11 -14.37
C ALA A 611 -10.34 -36.87 -13.99
N LEU A 612 -10.89 -35.99 -13.15
CA LEU A 612 -10.21 -34.79 -12.66
C LEU A 612 -8.97 -35.14 -11.82
N PHE A 613 -9.09 -36.03 -10.83
CA PHE A 613 -7.95 -36.45 -10.02
C PHE A 613 -6.93 -37.26 -10.82
N ALA A 614 -7.33 -38.06 -11.81
CA ALA A 614 -6.40 -38.76 -12.70
C ALA A 614 -5.60 -37.78 -13.58
N PHE A 615 -6.22 -36.72 -14.08
CA PHE A 615 -5.55 -35.65 -14.84
C PHE A 615 -4.47 -34.95 -13.99
N PHE A 616 -4.81 -34.52 -12.76
CA PHE A 616 -3.84 -33.89 -11.86
C PHE A 616 -2.77 -34.88 -11.37
N ALA A 617 -3.11 -36.15 -11.10
CA ALA A 617 -2.14 -37.19 -10.72
C ALA A 617 -1.13 -37.48 -11.85
N GLY A 618 -1.58 -37.46 -13.12
CA GLY A 618 -0.70 -37.51 -14.29
C GLY A 618 0.22 -36.27 -14.45
N GLY A 619 -0.04 -35.20 -13.69
CA GLY A 619 0.68 -33.93 -13.78
C GLY A 619 0.19 -33.02 -14.91
N GLY A 620 -1.08 -33.15 -15.31
CA GLY A 620 -1.73 -32.21 -16.22
C GLY A 620 -1.88 -30.82 -15.62
N ASP A 621 -1.83 -29.80 -16.48
CA ASP A 621 -2.01 -28.38 -16.14
C ASP A 621 -3.21 -27.83 -16.93
N PRO A 622 -4.29 -27.35 -16.27
CA PRO A 622 -5.44 -26.75 -16.95
C PRO A 622 -5.12 -25.56 -17.84
N ALA A 623 -3.99 -24.87 -17.62
CA ALA A 623 -3.53 -23.77 -18.46
C ALA A 623 -2.90 -24.24 -19.79
N ALA A 624 -2.48 -25.51 -19.87
CA ALA A 624 -1.89 -26.11 -21.07
C ALA A 624 -2.87 -27.03 -21.82
N SER A 625 -3.77 -27.72 -21.10
CA SER A 625 -4.83 -28.55 -21.69
C SER A 625 -5.97 -28.72 -20.68
N ALA A 626 -7.22 -28.63 -21.13
CA ALA A 626 -8.37 -28.82 -20.25
C ALA A 626 -8.51 -30.30 -19.82
N PRO A 627 -8.89 -30.58 -18.56
CA PRO A 627 -9.16 -31.95 -18.14
C PRO A 627 -10.34 -32.54 -18.91
N PHE A 628 -10.17 -33.73 -19.48
CA PHE A 628 -11.27 -34.44 -20.11
C PHE A 628 -12.25 -34.96 -19.03
N LEU A 629 -13.45 -34.39 -18.97
CA LEU A 629 -14.50 -34.81 -18.04
C LEU A 629 -15.67 -35.48 -18.79
N PRO A 630 -16.20 -36.60 -18.27
CA PRO A 630 -17.27 -37.32 -18.94
C PRO A 630 -18.58 -36.50 -19.01
N PRO A 631 -19.31 -36.57 -20.14
CA PRO A 631 -20.65 -35.99 -20.26
C PRO A 631 -21.65 -36.74 -19.36
N LEU A 632 -22.61 -36.00 -18.79
CA LEU A 632 -23.54 -36.52 -17.80
C LEU A 632 -24.57 -37.49 -18.44
N GLY A 633 -24.69 -38.69 -17.90
CA GLY A 633 -25.70 -39.70 -18.27
C GLY A 633 -25.43 -40.51 -19.55
N VAL A 634 -24.62 -39.98 -20.47
CA VAL A 634 -24.39 -40.54 -21.83
C VAL A 634 -23.76 -41.95 -21.81
N THR A 635 -24.13 -42.78 -22.79
CA THR A 635 -23.61 -44.15 -23.02
C THR A 635 -22.52 -44.23 -24.09
N SER A 636 -22.66 -43.48 -25.19
CA SER A 636 -21.58 -43.21 -26.14
C SER A 636 -21.74 -41.85 -26.82
N PHE A 637 -20.65 -41.28 -27.31
CA PHE A 637 -20.62 -40.00 -28.02
C PHE A 637 -19.46 -39.95 -29.03
N THR A 638 -19.49 -39.00 -29.96
CA THR A 638 -18.42 -38.79 -30.94
C THR A 638 -17.36 -37.83 -30.40
N LEU A 639 -16.09 -38.21 -30.53
CA LEU A 639 -14.91 -37.44 -30.16
C LEU A 639 -14.60 -36.41 -31.26
N THR A 640 -14.72 -35.12 -30.93
CA THR A 640 -14.35 -34.00 -31.81
C THR A 640 -12.84 -33.84 -32.00
N SER A 641 -12.02 -34.54 -31.21
CA SER A 641 -10.56 -34.57 -31.31
C SER A 641 -10.01 -35.86 -30.67
N PRO A 642 -8.84 -36.37 -31.09
CA PRO A 642 -8.23 -37.55 -30.46
C PRO A 642 -7.91 -37.30 -28.98
N VAL A 643 -8.47 -38.10 -28.09
CA VAL A 643 -8.17 -38.10 -26.65
C VAL A 643 -7.31 -39.31 -26.32
N GLU A 644 -6.28 -39.13 -25.49
CA GLU A 644 -5.46 -40.24 -25.02
C GLU A 644 -6.28 -41.32 -24.29
N ALA A 645 -5.92 -42.59 -24.48
CA ALA A 645 -6.65 -43.71 -23.91
C ALA A 645 -6.72 -43.69 -22.37
N LYS A 646 -5.70 -43.13 -21.69
CA LYS A 646 -5.65 -43.08 -20.21
C LYS A 646 -6.65 -42.09 -19.59
N PRO A 647 -6.67 -40.79 -19.96
CA PRO A 647 -7.73 -39.86 -19.54
C PRO A 647 -9.14 -40.37 -19.85
N LEU A 648 -9.35 -40.96 -21.03
CA LEU A 648 -10.66 -41.47 -21.44
C LEU A 648 -11.09 -42.69 -20.59
N ALA A 649 -10.17 -43.61 -20.29
CA ALA A 649 -10.41 -44.74 -19.40
C ALA A 649 -10.72 -44.28 -17.96
N ALA A 650 -10.01 -43.26 -17.46
CA ALA A 650 -10.29 -42.66 -16.15
C ALA A 650 -11.68 -42.00 -16.09
N ALA A 651 -12.15 -41.42 -17.20
CA ALA A 651 -13.53 -40.93 -17.33
C ALA A 651 -14.59 -42.04 -17.46
N GLY A 652 -14.18 -43.31 -17.55
CA GLY A 652 -15.09 -44.47 -17.66
C GLY A 652 -15.46 -44.86 -19.10
N PHE A 653 -14.71 -44.39 -20.10
CA PHE A 653 -14.97 -44.60 -21.53
C PHE A 653 -13.78 -45.24 -22.26
N ARG A 654 -14.03 -45.76 -23.45
CA ARG A 654 -13.03 -46.33 -24.36
C ARG A 654 -13.27 -45.84 -25.78
N ALA A 655 -12.20 -45.47 -26.50
CA ALA A 655 -12.28 -45.01 -27.88
C ALA A 655 -12.31 -46.19 -28.88
N PHE A 656 -13.13 -46.05 -29.90
CA PHE A 656 -13.27 -46.94 -31.05
C PHE A 656 -13.40 -46.05 -32.30
N GLY A 657 -12.28 -45.81 -32.98
CA GLY A 657 -12.22 -44.76 -34.00
C GLY A 657 -12.55 -43.40 -33.40
N GLN A 658 -13.55 -42.71 -33.96
CA GLN A 658 -14.06 -41.45 -33.42
C GLN A 658 -15.14 -41.62 -32.34
N ARG A 659 -15.62 -42.84 -32.02
CA ARG A 659 -16.68 -43.04 -31.01
C ARG A 659 -16.07 -43.37 -29.65
N ALA A 660 -16.47 -42.64 -28.59
CA ALA A 660 -16.18 -42.99 -27.21
C ALA A 660 -17.38 -43.73 -26.59
N VAL A 661 -17.15 -44.92 -26.05
CA VAL A 661 -18.20 -45.82 -25.52
C VAL A 661 -17.92 -46.14 -24.05
N ARG A 662 -18.93 -46.05 -23.18
CA ARG A 662 -18.79 -46.27 -21.74
C ARG A 662 -18.51 -47.75 -21.43
N LEU A 663 -17.67 -48.05 -20.44
CA LEU A 663 -17.14 -49.42 -20.23
C LEU A 663 -18.21 -50.49 -19.97
N ASP A 664 -19.32 -50.15 -19.30
CA ASP A 664 -20.47 -51.04 -19.10
C ASP A 664 -21.33 -51.26 -20.36
N ILE A 665 -21.18 -50.42 -21.38
CA ILE A 665 -21.78 -50.58 -22.70
C ILE A 665 -20.87 -51.45 -23.56
N VAL A 666 -19.54 -51.22 -23.53
CA VAL A 666 -18.54 -52.05 -24.22
C VAL A 666 -18.69 -53.52 -23.84
N ASP A 667 -18.80 -53.83 -22.55
CA ASP A 667 -18.98 -55.21 -22.10
C ASP A 667 -20.36 -55.78 -22.43
N ARG A 668 -21.43 -54.97 -22.44
CA ARG A 668 -22.77 -55.43 -22.91
C ARG A 668 -22.80 -55.74 -24.40
N ILE A 669 -22.09 -54.97 -25.23
CA ILE A 669 -21.91 -55.25 -26.66
C ILE A 669 -21.12 -56.55 -26.85
N ALA A 670 -20.02 -56.73 -26.10
CA ALA A 670 -19.27 -57.98 -26.12
C ALA A 670 -20.11 -59.17 -25.66
N ASP A 671 -20.93 -59.03 -24.62
CA ASP A 671 -21.82 -60.09 -24.13
C ASP A 671 -22.88 -60.47 -25.19
N ALA A 672 -23.57 -59.49 -25.79
CA ALA A 672 -24.56 -59.73 -26.84
C ALA A 672 -24.00 -60.42 -28.10
N LEU A 673 -22.78 -60.05 -28.53
CA LEU A 673 -22.10 -60.71 -29.65
C LEU A 673 -21.74 -62.18 -29.35
N PHE A 674 -21.28 -62.46 -28.13
CA PHE A 674 -20.97 -63.83 -27.73
C PHE A 674 -22.23 -64.68 -27.58
N GLU A 675 -23.31 -64.14 -27.00
CA GLU A 675 -24.59 -64.83 -26.87
C GLU A 675 -25.21 -65.14 -28.24
N ALA A 676 -25.14 -64.19 -29.19
CA ALA A 676 -25.59 -64.41 -30.56
C ALA A 676 -24.76 -65.48 -31.29
N ALA A 677 -23.44 -65.51 -31.10
CA ALA A 677 -22.55 -66.52 -31.67
C ALA A 677 -22.73 -67.92 -31.03
N GLU A 678 -23.04 -67.97 -29.74
CA GLU A 678 -23.32 -69.20 -29.01
C GLU A 678 -24.69 -69.79 -29.43
N ALA A 679 -25.72 -68.95 -29.55
CA ALA A 679 -27.02 -69.34 -30.09
C ALA A 679 -26.94 -69.80 -31.57
N ALA A 680 -26.15 -69.10 -32.40
CA ALA A 680 -25.88 -69.48 -33.78
C ALA A 680 -24.93 -70.70 -33.92
N LYS A 681 -24.30 -71.16 -32.83
CA LYS A 681 -23.26 -72.20 -32.79
C LYS A 681 -22.08 -71.93 -33.76
N GLY A 682 -21.77 -70.65 -33.98
CA GLY A 682 -20.87 -70.22 -35.04
C GLY A 682 -20.94 -68.71 -35.31
N PRO A 683 -20.66 -68.27 -36.55
CA PRO A 683 -20.85 -66.88 -36.95
C PRO A 683 -22.31 -66.41 -36.80
N CYS A 684 -22.51 -65.19 -36.31
CA CYS A 684 -23.84 -64.66 -36.00
C CYS A 684 -24.25 -63.49 -36.91
N VAL A 685 -25.55 -63.27 -37.06
CA VAL A 685 -26.10 -62.02 -37.61
C VAL A 685 -25.84 -60.88 -36.61
N PHE A 686 -25.66 -59.65 -37.08
CA PHE A 686 -25.41 -58.49 -36.23
C PHE A 686 -26.55 -58.24 -35.22
N PRO A 687 -26.32 -58.26 -33.89
CA PRO A 687 -27.38 -58.04 -32.92
C PRO A 687 -27.86 -56.58 -32.90
N ALA A 688 -29.10 -56.33 -33.33
CA ALA A 688 -29.70 -54.99 -33.40
C ALA A 688 -29.67 -54.19 -32.06
N VAL A 689 -29.64 -54.91 -30.92
CA VAL A 689 -29.48 -54.30 -29.58
C VAL A 689 -28.19 -53.48 -29.44
N ILE A 690 -27.13 -53.76 -30.22
CA ILE A 690 -25.86 -53.02 -30.21
C ILE A 690 -26.08 -51.56 -30.66
N VAL A 691 -26.92 -51.34 -31.67
CA VAL A 691 -27.25 -50.02 -32.20
C VAL A 691 -27.96 -49.18 -31.13
N SER A 692 -28.93 -49.80 -30.44
CA SER A 692 -29.67 -49.19 -29.32
C SER A 692 -28.78 -48.89 -28.10
N LEU A 693 -27.86 -49.80 -27.75
CA LEU A 693 -26.90 -49.60 -26.65
C LEU A 693 -25.92 -48.44 -26.92
N LEU A 694 -25.55 -48.23 -28.18
CA LEU A 694 -24.65 -47.14 -28.58
C LEU A 694 -25.37 -45.81 -28.79
N GLY A 695 -26.59 -45.80 -29.32
CA GLY A 695 -27.24 -44.58 -29.82
C GLY A 695 -26.50 -44.00 -31.03
N ALA A 696 -26.22 -44.85 -32.01
CA ALA A 696 -25.34 -44.57 -33.15
C ALA A 696 -25.94 -45.11 -34.47
N SER A 697 -25.30 -44.80 -35.61
CA SER A 697 -25.64 -45.45 -36.88
C SER A 697 -25.22 -46.92 -36.88
N ASN A 698 -25.74 -47.71 -37.85
CA ASN A 698 -25.24 -49.07 -38.07
C ASN A 698 -23.74 -49.07 -38.38
N GLU A 699 -23.25 -48.12 -39.17
CA GLU A 699 -21.83 -48.01 -39.55
C GLU A 699 -20.90 -47.75 -38.34
N ASP A 700 -21.28 -46.82 -37.45
CA ASP A 700 -20.59 -46.60 -36.17
C ASP A 700 -20.58 -47.87 -35.32
N ALA A 701 -21.71 -48.59 -35.28
CA ALA A 701 -21.87 -49.79 -34.49
C ALA A 701 -21.03 -50.96 -35.03
N GLU A 702 -20.98 -51.15 -36.35
CA GLU A 702 -20.10 -52.11 -37.00
C GLU A 702 -18.62 -51.78 -36.72
N ALA A 703 -18.21 -50.51 -36.81
CA ALA A 703 -16.83 -50.09 -36.55
C ALA A 703 -16.39 -50.38 -35.10
N VAL A 704 -17.26 -50.17 -34.11
CA VAL A 704 -17.02 -50.57 -32.71
C VAL A 704 -16.81 -52.08 -32.59
N VAL A 705 -17.61 -52.88 -33.28
CA VAL A 705 -17.53 -54.36 -33.24
C VAL A 705 -16.30 -54.91 -33.96
N GLU A 706 -15.89 -54.32 -35.09
CA GLU A 706 -14.65 -54.68 -35.78
C GLU A 706 -13.41 -54.40 -34.91
N ALA A 707 -13.42 -53.28 -34.20
CA ALA A 707 -12.37 -52.87 -33.27
C ALA A 707 -12.35 -53.69 -31.96
N LEU A 708 -13.47 -54.30 -31.57
CA LEU A 708 -13.54 -55.34 -30.53
C LEU A 708 -12.99 -56.72 -30.99
N GLY A 709 -12.39 -56.80 -32.18
CA GLY A 709 -11.72 -58.00 -32.67
C GLY A 709 -12.65 -59.00 -33.37
N TRP A 710 -13.80 -58.54 -33.86
CA TRP A 710 -14.64 -59.32 -34.79
C TRP A 710 -14.36 -58.91 -36.25
N GLU A 711 -14.76 -59.74 -37.19
CA GLU A 711 -14.77 -59.48 -38.63
C GLU A 711 -16.13 -59.85 -39.20
N LYS A 712 -16.69 -58.97 -40.03
CA LYS A 712 -17.80 -59.29 -40.92
C LYS A 712 -17.28 -60.03 -42.15
N PHE A 713 -18.06 -60.98 -42.63
CA PHE A 713 -17.86 -61.62 -43.92
C PHE A 713 -19.22 -62.01 -44.50
N GLU A 714 -19.34 -61.94 -45.82
CA GLU A 714 -20.54 -62.36 -46.53
C GLU A 714 -20.52 -63.87 -46.72
N THR A 715 -21.68 -64.51 -46.59
CA THR A 715 -21.86 -65.91 -46.97
C THR A 715 -23.25 -66.15 -47.53
N THR A 716 -23.33 -66.95 -48.58
CA THR A 716 -24.59 -67.39 -49.18
C THR A 716 -25.18 -68.53 -48.35
N ARG A 717 -26.40 -68.34 -47.84
CA ARG A 717 -27.17 -69.40 -47.15
C ARG A 717 -28.45 -69.72 -47.93
N PRO A 718 -28.88 -70.99 -48.01
CA PRO A 718 -30.19 -71.31 -48.54
C PRO A 718 -31.27 -70.82 -47.56
N VAL A 719 -32.29 -70.14 -48.07
CA VAL A 719 -33.43 -69.69 -47.25
C VAL A 719 -34.17 -70.90 -46.69
N LYS A 720 -34.33 -70.95 -45.36
CA LYS A 720 -35.33 -71.81 -44.71
C LYS A 720 -36.64 -71.04 -44.60
N PRO A 721 -37.80 -71.62 -44.95
CA PRO A 721 -39.09 -71.00 -44.66
C PRO A 721 -39.25 -70.89 -43.14
N VAL A 722 -39.73 -69.72 -42.68
CA VAL A 722 -40.03 -69.45 -41.27
C VAL A 722 -41.53 -69.57 -41.08
N GLU A 723 -41.96 -70.45 -40.18
CA GLU A 723 -43.37 -70.55 -39.80
C GLU A 723 -43.80 -69.29 -39.03
N ALA A 724 -44.90 -68.68 -39.44
CA ALA A 724 -45.40 -67.47 -38.82
C ALA A 724 -46.06 -67.78 -37.47
N VAL A 725 -45.48 -67.26 -36.38
CA VAL A 725 -46.13 -67.19 -35.07
C VAL A 725 -46.69 -65.78 -34.91
N ALA A 726 -48.02 -65.65 -34.94
CA ALA A 726 -48.70 -64.39 -34.74
C ALA A 726 -48.60 -63.92 -33.27
N VAL A 727 -48.56 -62.59 -33.09
CA VAL A 727 -48.77 -61.92 -31.80
C VAL A 727 -49.68 -60.74 -32.08
N ASP A 728 -50.84 -60.68 -31.43
CA ASP A 728 -51.86 -59.68 -31.70
C ASP A 728 -51.43 -58.25 -31.30
N LEU A 729 -51.91 -57.28 -32.07
CA LEU A 729 -51.85 -55.86 -31.77
C LEU A 729 -53.25 -55.36 -31.37
N VAL A 730 -53.37 -54.78 -30.17
CA VAL A 730 -54.46 -53.86 -29.85
C VAL A 730 -53.89 -52.65 -29.12
N THR A 731 -54.11 -51.48 -29.72
CA THR A 731 -53.86 -50.15 -29.17
C THR A 731 -55.19 -49.50 -28.83
N GLU A 732 -55.29 -48.69 -27.77
CA GLU A 732 -55.91 -47.35 -27.90
C GLU A 732 -55.67 -46.39 -26.73
N ALA A 733 -56.12 -45.15 -26.95
CA ALA A 733 -55.65 -43.89 -26.42
C ALA A 733 -56.25 -43.40 -25.08
N ALA A 734 -55.42 -42.63 -24.37
CA ALA A 734 -55.65 -41.27 -23.83
C ALA A 734 -56.84 -40.89 -22.92
N SER A 735 -56.50 -40.05 -21.91
CA SER A 735 -57.34 -39.04 -21.20
C SER A 735 -58.54 -39.54 -20.35
N GLU A 736 -58.98 -38.85 -19.29
CA GLU A 736 -58.59 -37.53 -18.74
C GLU A 736 -58.54 -37.51 -17.19
N ALA A 737 -58.57 -36.34 -16.56
CA ALA A 737 -58.26 -36.10 -15.13
C ALA A 737 -59.43 -36.32 -14.16
N GLU A 738 -59.11 -36.38 -12.85
CA GLU A 738 -60.02 -35.87 -11.80
C GLU A 738 -59.24 -35.35 -10.57
N VAL A 739 -59.96 -34.69 -9.66
CA VAL A 739 -59.44 -33.75 -8.63
C VAL A 739 -59.69 -34.30 -7.21
N ASN A 740 -58.95 -33.79 -6.21
CA ASN A 740 -59.50 -33.70 -4.86
C ASN A 740 -59.02 -32.45 -4.12
N GLU A 741 -59.88 -31.84 -3.31
CA GLU A 741 -59.66 -30.55 -2.63
C GLU A 741 -59.14 -30.72 -1.18
N GLY A 742 -58.64 -29.63 -0.57
CA GLY A 742 -58.54 -29.58 0.90
C GLY A 742 -57.59 -28.54 1.51
N GLY A 743 -58.04 -27.30 1.65
CA GLY A 743 -57.59 -26.41 2.74
C GLY A 743 -56.67 -25.22 2.39
N THR A 744 -57.27 -24.03 2.27
CA THR A 744 -56.65 -22.74 2.60
C THR A 744 -57.03 -22.36 4.06
N PRO A 745 -56.32 -21.42 4.73
CA PRO A 745 -56.50 -19.99 4.46
C PRO A 745 -55.20 -19.14 4.41
N ASP A 746 -55.27 -18.08 3.60
CA ASP A 746 -54.79 -16.69 3.84
C ASP A 746 -53.28 -16.38 4.06
N VAL A 747 -52.71 -15.28 3.54
CA VAL A 747 -53.24 -14.24 2.62
C VAL A 747 -52.11 -13.55 1.81
N GLU A 748 -52.52 -13.01 0.65
CA GLU A 748 -51.94 -11.96 -0.24
C GLU A 748 -50.75 -11.07 0.19
N PRO A 749 -50.07 -10.36 -0.76
CA PRO A 749 -49.78 -10.69 -2.17
C PRO A 749 -48.34 -10.25 -2.62
N ALA A 750 -48.04 -10.44 -3.91
CA ALA A 750 -47.01 -9.66 -4.63
C ALA A 750 -47.51 -8.22 -4.96
N PRO A 751 -46.72 -7.30 -5.54
CA PRO A 751 -46.32 -7.36 -6.97
C PRO A 751 -44.86 -6.80 -7.18
N ASP A 752 -44.34 -6.42 -8.37
CA ASP A 752 -44.95 -6.11 -9.67
C ASP A 752 -43.95 -6.16 -10.85
N ALA A 753 -44.47 -5.97 -12.07
CA ALA A 753 -43.83 -5.43 -13.27
C ALA A 753 -42.81 -6.27 -14.09
N GLU A 754 -43.36 -7.15 -14.94
CA GLU A 754 -43.07 -7.17 -16.40
C GLU A 754 -43.71 -5.91 -17.07
N PRO A 755 -43.55 -5.56 -18.39
CA PRO A 755 -43.35 -6.45 -19.55
C PRO A 755 -42.48 -5.88 -20.71
N ASP A 756 -42.55 -6.56 -21.88
CA ASP A 756 -42.46 -6.04 -23.27
C ASP A 756 -41.14 -5.42 -23.80
N THR A 757 -40.82 -5.49 -25.09
CA THR A 757 -41.40 -6.19 -26.28
C THR A 757 -40.23 -6.59 -27.20
N GLY A 758 -40.32 -7.53 -28.16
CA GLY A 758 -41.44 -8.35 -28.64
C GLY A 758 -41.16 -8.84 -30.08
N VAL A 759 -42.15 -9.49 -30.73
CA VAL A 759 -42.19 -9.83 -32.19
C VAL A 759 -41.16 -10.88 -32.66
N GLU A 760 -41.45 -11.87 -33.52
CA GLU A 760 -42.54 -12.82 -33.82
C GLU A 760 -42.01 -13.69 -35.00
N PRO A 761 -42.65 -14.82 -35.40
CA PRO A 761 -41.91 -15.99 -35.94
C PRO A 761 -42.42 -16.53 -37.30
N VAL A 762 -42.26 -17.85 -37.55
CA VAL A 762 -42.69 -18.66 -38.73
C VAL A 762 -41.89 -18.28 -40.01
N VAL A 763 -41.65 -19.07 -41.06
CA VAL A 763 -42.16 -20.32 -41.70
C VAL A 763 -40.97 -21.08 -42.35
N GLU A 764 -40.93 -22.39 -42.60
CA GLU A 764 -41.77 -23.56 -42.26
C GLU A 764 -40.93 -24.86 -42.48
N ALA A 765 -41.55 -26.06 -42.52
CA ALA A 765 -40.93 -27.30 -43.03
C ALA A 765 -41.96 -28.20 -43.72
N THR A 766 -41.56 -28.94 -44.76
CA THR A 766 -42.42 -29.97 -45.40
C THR A 766 -41.61 -31.11 -46.03
N PRO A 767 -41.86 -32.38 -45.64
CA PRO A 767 -41.58 -33.55 -46.45
C PRO A 767 -42.85 -34.00 -47.20
N GLU A 768 -42.68 -34.64 -48.35
CA GLU A 768 -43.75 -35.29 -49.14
C GLU A 768 -43.32 -36.76 -49.36
N VAL A 769 -43.90 -37.69 -48.61
CA VAL A 769 -44.97 -38.63 -49.03
C VAL A 769 -44.53 -39.58 -50.15
N ALA A 770 -44.72 -40.88 -49.92
CA ALA A 770 -44.52 -41.95 -50.89
C ALA A 770 -45.86 -42.52 -51.36
N GLU A 771 -45.92 -43.05 -52.57
CA GLU A 771 -47.16 -43.59 -53.17
C GLU A 771 -46.93 -44.95 -53.85
N ALA A 772 -47.89 -45.86 -53.64
CA ALA A 772 -48.24 -47.13 -54.32
C ALA A 772 -47.18 -48.04 -55.00
N PRO A 773 -47.43 -49.37 -55.00
CA PRO A 773 -47.90 -49.96 -56.26
C PRO A 773 -49.10 -50.92 -56.12
N GLU A 774 -49.71 -51.28 -57.25
CA GLU A 774 -50.88 -52.17 -57.39
C GLU A 774 -50.51 -53.49 -58.14
N VAL A 775 -51.46 -54.42 -58.30
CA VAL A 775 -51.32 -55.76 -58.95
C VAL A 775 -51.64 -55.72 -60.46
N VAL A 776 -51.32 -56.73 -61.30
CA VAL A 776 -50.92 -58.15 -61.11
C VAL A 776 -49.60 -58.46 -61.87
N GLU A 777 -49.17 -59.62 -62.39
CA GLU A 777 -49.75 -60.96 -62.68
C GLU A 777 -48.69 -62.10 -62.50
N ALA A 778 -48.70 -63.19 -63.31
CA ALA A 778 -47.93 -64.42 -63.05
C ALA A 778 -47.16 -64.99 -64.27
N ALA A 779 -46.07 -65.73 -64.00
CA ALA A 779 -45.46 -66.70 -64.91
C ALA A 779 -44.60 -67.74 -64.14
N GLU A 780 -44.58 -69.00 -64.59
CA GLU A 780 -43.75 -70.08 -64.04
C GLU A 780 -42.39 -70.19 -64.76
N VAL A 781 -41.28 -70.32 -64.01
CA VAL A 781 -40.16 -71.25 -64.28
C VAL A 781 -39.50 -71.58 -62.92
N GLY A 782 -39.11 -72.83 -62.67
CA GLY A 782 -38.46 -73.23 -61.42
C GLY A 782 -36.95 -73.48 -61.54
N GLU A 783 -36.14 -72.68 -60.85
CA GLU A 783 -34.74 -72.97 -60.46
C GLU A 783 -34.18 -71.79 -59.62
N PRO A 784 -33.08 -71.95 -58.86
CA PRO A 784 -32.79 -73.00 -57.88
C PRO A 784 -33.20 -72.53 -56.45
N ALA A 785 -32.66 -73.12 -55.39
CA ALA A 785 -32.83 -72.58 -54.04
C ALA A 785 -32.19 -71.19 -53.91
N THR A 786 -32.99 -70.17 -53.55
CA THR A 786 -32.50 -68.79 -53.39
C THR A 786 -31.44 -68.71 -52.30
N MET A 787 -30.23 -68.31 -52.71
CA MET A 787 -29.12 -68.07 -51.80
C MET A 787 -29.15 -66.62 -51.33
N GLU A 788 -29.58 -66.42 -50.09
CA GLU A 788 -29.49 -65.11 -49.44
C GLU A 788 -28.02 -64.84 -49.08
N THR A 789 -27.45 -63.76 -49.62
CA THR A 789 -26.16 -63.21 -49.17
C THR A 789 -26.34 -62.55 -47.82
N VAL A 790 -25.82 -63.18 -46.75
CA VAL A 790 -25.96 -62.67 -45.39
C VAL A 790 -24.60 -62.34 -44.79
N THR A 791 -24.49 -61.11 -44.31
CA THR A 791 -23.36 -60.61 -43.55
C THR A 791 -23.34 -61.26 -42.16
N LEU A 792 -22.37 -62.14 -41.93
CA LEU A 792 -22.16 -62.79 -40.63
C LEU A 792 -20.88 -62.28 -39.97
N TRP A 793 -20.94 -62.23 -38.64
CA TRP A 793 -19.88 -61.76 -37.77
C TRP A 793 -19.20 -62.94 -37.08
N ARG A 794 -17.87 -62.98 -37.12
CA ARG A 794 -17.06 -63.96 -36.38
C ARG A 794 -15.88 -63.29 -35.68
N ARG A 795 -15.41 -63.88 -34.60
CA ARG A 795 -14.23 -63.39 -33.87
C ARG A 795 -12.95 -63.68 -34.67
N LYS A 796 -12.08 -62.67 -34.85
CA LYS A 796 -10.75 -62.80 -35.49
C LYS A 796 -9.92 -63.83 -34.72
N ARG A 797 -9.41 -64.87 -35.42
CA ARG A 797 -8.49 -65.85 -34.80
C ARG A 797 -7.11 -65.21 -34.59
N ALA A 798 -6.67 -65.10 -33.35
CA ALA A 798 -5.29 -64.74 -33.04
C ALA A 798 -4.34 -65.80 -33.65
N LYS A 799 -3.39 -65.36 -34.49
CA LYS A 799 -2.30 -66.23 -34.94
C LYS A 799 -1.39 -66.52 -33.75
N PRO A 800 -1.04 -67.79 -33.44
CA PRO A 800 -0.01 -68.07 -32.45
C PRO A 800 1.34 -67.52 -32.95
N PRO A 801 2.23 -67.07 -32.04
CA PRO A 801 3.59 -66.69 -32.42
C PRO A 801 4.31 -67.90 -33.02
N ARG A 802 5.09 -67.69 -34.08
CA ARG A 802 5.90 -68.75 -34.71
C ARG A 802 6.96 -69.25 -33.72
N THR A 803 6.84 -70.49 -33.29
CA THR A 803 7.82 -71.16 -32.44
C THR A 803 8.96 -71.72 -33.28
N ASP A 804 9.88 -70.86 -33.72
CA ASP A 804 11.14 -71.30 -34.33
C ASP A 804 12.08 -71.84 -33.24
N GLN A 805 11.87 -73.11 -32.86
CA GLN A 805 12.83 -73.86 -32.07
C GLN A 805 14.00 -74.31 -32.94
N ARG A 806 15.22 -73.87 -32.61
CA ARG A 806 16.42 -74.73 -32.69
C ARG A 806 17.47 -74.32 -31.63
N PRO A 807 18.23 -75.28 -31.09
CA PRO A 807 18.75 -75.13 -29.72
C PRO A 807 20.20 -74.67 -29.65
N PHE A 808 20.53 -73.85 -28.65
CA PHE A 808 21.90 -73.64 -28.19
C PHE A 808 22.15 -74.35 -26.86
N LYS A 809 23.23 -75.13 -26.79
CA LYS A 809 23.72 -75.77 -25.56
C LYS A 809 24.55 -74.78 -24.72
N ARG A 810 24.70 -75.09 -23.43
CA ARG A 810 25.38 -74.30 -22.38
C ARG A 810 26.77 -73.80 -22.78
N GLY A 811 27.09 -72.57 -22.35
CA GLY A 811 28.45 -72.04 -22.23
C GLY A 811 28.51 -70.85 -21.27
N THR A 812 29.41 -70.89 -20.28
CA THR A 812 29.75 -69.86 -19.29
C THR A 812 31.21 -70.03 -18.88
N PRO A 813 31.96 -69.01 -18.38
CA PRO A 813 31.56 -67.66 -17.96
C PRO A 813 32.45 -66.49 -18.49
N ASN A 814 32.12 -65.24 -18.10
CA ASN A 814 32.96 -64.01 -18.04
C ASN A 814 33.71 -63.54 -19.33
N ARG A 815 33.67 -62.27 -19.74
CA ARG A 815 34.29 -61.10 -19.06
C ARG A 815 34.01 -59.80 -19.88
N ALA A 816 33.99 -58.62 -19.25
CA ALA A 816 33.87 -57.31 -19.94
C ALA A 816 35.22 -56.80 -20.51
N PRO A 817 35.22 -55.87 -21.49
CA PRO A 817 35.55 -54.47 -21.16
C PRO A 817 34.86 -53.37 -22.01
N ASN A 818 35.09 -52.10 -21.62
CA ASN A 818 34.69 -50.86 -22.33
C ASN A 818 35.41 -50.63 -23.68
N PRO A 819 34.84 -49.77 -24.55
CA PRO A 819 35.59 -48.89 -25.45
C PRO A 819 35.65 -47.41 -24.96
N ARG A 820 36.62 -46.64 -25.47
CA ARG A 820 36.77 -45.17 -25.36
C ARG A 820 37.17 -44.57 -26.74
N PRO A 821 37.14 -43.24 -26.96
CA PRO A 821 36.88 -42.66 -28.30
C PRO A 821 38.05 -41.96 -29.02
N GLN A 822 37.89 -41.74 -30.34
CA GLN A 822 38.48 -40.69 -31.24
C GLN A 822 37.94 -40.92 -32.69
N GLY A 823 37.89 -39.98 -33.65
CA GLY A 823 38.03 -38.51 -33.61
C GLY A 823 38.64 -37.86 -34.89
N GLN A 824 37.84 -37.31 -35.81
CA GLN A 824 38.17 -36.40 -36.96
C GLN A 824 36.85 -35.91 -37.64
N ALA A 825 36.56 -34.61 -37.89
CA ALA A 825 37.04 -33.63 -38.90
C ALA A 825 36.38 -33.79 -40.31
N ALA A 826 35.37 -32.99 -40.70
CA ALA A 826 35.39 -31.71 -41.49
C ALA A 826 35.62 -31.90 -43.02
N THR A 827 35.02 -31.20 -44.02
CA THR A 827 34.32 -29.88 -44.21
C THR A 827 32.96 -30.02 -44.99
N GLU A 828 32.10 -29.06 -45.40
CA GLU A 828 32.21 -27.75 -46.15
C GLU A 828 31.05 -26.74 -45.85
N SER A 829 30.80 -25.70 -46.69
CA SER A 829 29.92 -24.51 -46.46
C SER A 829 29.15 -24.08 -47.75
N ALA A 830 28.32 -23.02 -47.90
CA ALA A 830 28.03 -21.76 -47.18
C ALA A 830 26.50 -21.38 -47.35
N PRO A 831 25.94 -20.13 -47.57
CA PRO A 831 26.47 -18.74 -47.70
C PRO A 831 25.94 -17.72 -46.64
N ARG A 832 25.51 -16.49 -47.02
CA ARG A 832 25.67 -15.20 -46.28
C ARG A 832 24.41 -14.32 -46.05
N GLU A 833 24.36 -13.68 -44.85
CA GLU A 833 24.02 -12.25 -44.51
C GLU A 833 22.74 -11.54 -45.07
N PRO A 834 22.24 -10.37 -44.54
CA PRO A 834 22.98 -9.23 -43.94
C PRO A 834 22.41 -8.54 -42.66
N ARG A 835 23.08 -7.43 -42.30
CA ARG A 835 22.95 -6.46 -41.17
C ARG A 835 22.26 -5.14 -41.64
N PRO A 836 22.26 -3.94 -40.96
CA PRO A 836 23.05 -3.37 -39.83
C PRO A 836 22.15 -2.60 -38.79
N PRO A 837 22.57 -1.57 -37.98
CA PRO A 837 23.88 -0.96 -37.70
C PRO A 837 24.27 -0.82 -36.18
N ARG A 838 25.26 0.04 -35.89
CA ARG A 838 25.95 0.30 -34.61
C ARG A 838 25.74 1.75 -34.11
N PRO A 839 26.33 2.15 -32.95
CA PRO A 839 27.54 3.00 -33.03
C PRO A 839 28.81 2.44 -32.30
N GLU A 840 29.89 3.23 -32.29
CA GLU A 840 31.29 2.82 -32.01
C GLU A 840 31.87 3.51 -30.74
N GLY A 841 33.04 3.16 -30.17
CA GLY A 841 34.03 2.11 -30.50
C GLY A 841 35.39 2.28 -29.78
N GLN A 842 36.47 1.84 -30.44
CA GLN A 842 37.92 2.09 -30.15
C GLN A 842 38.64 1.40 -28.96
N ARG A 843 38.93 0.10 -29.16
CA ARG A 843 40.22 -0.65 -29.07
C ARG A 843 41.30 -0.44 -27.94
N PRO A 844 42.09 -1.51 -27.61
CA PRO A 844 43.16 -1.50 -26.58
C PRO A 844 44.61 -1.73 -27.10
N ALA A 845 45.60 -1.55 -26.21
CA ALA A 845 46.99 -2.06 -26.26
C ALA A 845 47.67 -1.84 -24.88
N GLN A 846 48.73 -2.52 -24.41
CA GLN A 846 49.40 -3.78 -24.78
C GLN A 846 50.34 -4.24 -23.63
N GLY A 847 50.49 -5.56 -23.41
CA GLY A 847 51.62 -6.18 -22.69
C GLY A 847 51.71 -5.93 -21.17
N GLU A 848 52.57 -6.64 -20.41
CA GLU A 848 53.21 -7.95 -20.63
C GLU A 848 53.58 -8.56 -19.25
N ARG A 849 53.76 -9.89 -19.18
CA ARG A 849 54.69 -10.71 -18.35
C ARG A 849 55.05 -10.20 -16.90
N ARG A 850 55.16 -11.06 -15.87
CA ARG A 850 55.82 -12.39 -15.83
C ARG A 850 55.74 -13.08 -14.44
N ASP A 851 55.90 -14.41 -14.41
CA ASP A 851 56.42 -15.30 -13.32
C ASP A 851 55.85 -15.23 -11.87
N GLY A 852 56.17 -16.21 -11.01
CA GLY A 852 55.93 -16.09 -9.54
C GLY A 852 55.60 -17.34 -8.69
N ASN A 853 56.05 -18.55 -9.07
CA ASN A 853 55.72 -19.86 -8.49
C ASN A 853 55.49 -20.02 -6.95
N ARG A 854 54.52 -20.90 -6.64
CA ARG A 854 53.97 -21.46 -5.37
C ARG A 854 54.97 -22.39 -4.60
N PRO A 855 54.57 -23.06 -3.48
CA PRO A 855 54.54 -22.71 -2.03
C PRO A 855 55.71 -23.42 -1.23
N PRO A 856 55.67 -23.77 0.10
CA PRO A 856 54.77 -24.76 0.75
C PRO A 856 54.30 -24.40 2.21
N ARG A 857 53.92 -25.41 3.02
CA ARG A 857 53.27 -25.34 4.36
C ARG A 857 54.25 -25.58 5.53
N GLU A 858 53.87 -25.25 6.77
CA GLU A 858 53.59 -26.29 7.82
C GLU A 858 52.89 -25.81 9.12
N ASN A 859 52.36 -26.80 9.87
CA ASN A 859 52.02 -26.90 11.30
C ASN A 859 51.01 -25.94 12.01
N GLY A 860 50.11 -26.55 12.79
CA GLY A 860 49.16 -25.89 13.72
C GLY A 860 48.94 -26.74 14.97
N PHE A 861 47.95 -26.44 15.83
CA PHE A 861 47.45 -27.35 16.89
C PHE A 861 46.00 -27.01 17.32
N LYS A 862 45.41 -27.75 18.28
CA LYS A 862 43.96 -27.76 18.61
C LYS A 862 43.58 -27.18 20.00
N ARG A 863 42.30 -26.78 20.10
CA ARG A 863 41.44 -26.56 21.30
C ARG A 863 41.49 -27.70 22.34
N PRO A 864 41.10 -27.49 23.63
CA PRO A 864 39.68 -27.59 24.07
C PRO A 864 39.23 -26.63 25.21
N ASP A 865 37.97 -26.80 25.63
CA ASP A 865 37.17 -25.95 26.53
C ASP A 865 37.19 -26.34 28.03
N GLY A 866 36.74 -25.41 28.90
CA GLY A 866 35.85 -25.72 30.05
C GLY A 866 36.45 -25.90 31.46
N GLY A 867 35.91 -25.19 32.46
CA GLY A 867 36.15 -25.44 33.89
C GLY A 867 35.65 -24.34 34.85
N ARG A 868 35.09 -24.70 36.01
CA ARG A 868 34.69 -23.79 37.13
C ARG A 868 34.74 -24.55 38.48
N PRO A 869 34.56 -23.86 39.64
CA PRO A 869 35.54 -23.67 40.72
C PRO A 869 35.50 -24.80 41.81
N PRO A 870 36.34 -24.75 42.88
CA PRO A 870 35.91 -24.09 44.14
C PRO A 870 37.02 -23.53 45.10
N HIS A 871 36.62 -22.69 46.09
CA HIS A 871 37.14 -22.49 47.48
C HIS A 871 38.67 -22.45 47.85
N ARG A 872 39.18 -21.81 48.93
CA ARG A 872 38.62 -21.20 50.16
C ARG A 872 39.64 -20.26 50.89
N ASN A 873 39.17 -19.29 51.69
CA ASN A 873 39.83 -18.56 52.81
C ASN A 873 41.11 -17.71 52.52
N GLY A 874 41.43 -16.63 53.28
CA GLY A 874 40.69 -15.94 54.34
C GLY A 874 41.45 -14.77 55.01
N GLU A 875 40.72 -13.92 55.77
CA GLU A 875 41.15 -12.76 56.62
C GLU A 875 41.59 -11.46 55.91
N GLY A 876 41.26 -10.24 56.41
CA GLY A 876 40.35 -9.87 57.52
C GLY A 876 40.36 -8.35 57.85
N ARG A 877 39.28 -7.86 58.52
CA ARG A 877 39.02 -6.48 59.03
C ARG A 877 38.68 -5.38 57.98
N SER A 878 38.02 -4.27 58.31
CA SER A 878 36.67 -4.05 58.92
C SER A 878 36.44 -2.55 59.22
N PHE A 879 35.27 -1.96 58.87
CA PHE A 879 34.61 -0.88 59.64
C PHE A 879 33.13 -0.69 59.21
N ALA A 880 32.32 -0.07 60.08
CA ALA A 880 30.87 0.15 59.91
C ALA A 880 30.53 1.12 58.76
N ALA A 881 29.50 0.93 57.92
CA ALA A 881 28.08 0.66 58.15
C ALA A 881 27.28 1.90 58.62
N ALA A 882 26.45 2.43 57.70
CA ALA A 882 25.63 3.64 57.87
C ALA A 882 24.17 3.30 58.29
N PRO A 883 23.43 4.23 58.93
CA PRO A 883 22.12 3.94 59.53
C PRO A 883 20.95 3.83 58.52
N PRO A 884 19.83 3.19 58.90
CA PRO A 884 18.66 3.00 58.04
C PRO A 884 17.76 4.25 57.93
N ARG A 885 16.87 4.24 56.93
CA ARG A 885 15.87 5.28 56.69
C ARG A 885 14.80 5.33 57.81
N PRO A 886 14.40 6.52 58.30
CA PRO A 886 13.10 6.69 58.95
C PRO A 886 11.96 6.71 57.89
N ASN A 887 10.72 6.59 58.34
CA ASN A 887 9.51 6.59 57.52
C ASN A 887 8.42 7.48 58.17
N SER A 888 7.44 7.92 57.38
CA SER A 888 6.30 8.78 57.77
C SER A 888 6.61 10.23 58.19
N GLY A 889 5.58 11.09 58.14
CA GLY A 889 5.63 12.50 58.57
C GLY A 889 5.22 13.48 57.46
N GLY A 890 4.02 14.05 57.56
CA GLY A 890 3.56 15.11 56.64
C GLY A 890 4.10 16.48 57.04
N GLY A 891 4.68 17.21 56.07
CA GLY A 891 5.09 18.61 56.24
C GLY A 891 4.02 19.57 55.70
N THR A 892 3.73 20.64 56.44
CA THR A 892 2.81 21.71 56.03
C THR A 892 3.33 22.48 54.82
N VAL A 893 2.47 22.76 53.84
CA VAL A 893 2.78 23.70 52.75
C VAL A 893 2.89 25.11 53.33
N ASP A 894 3.94 25.84 52.95
CA ASP A 894 4.11 27.26 53.27
C ASP A 894 2.97 28.10 52.65
N PRO A 895 2.14 28.80 53.46
CA PRO A 895 1.02 29.59 52.95
C PRO A 895 1.44 30.80 52.10
N ASN A 896 2.73 31.19 52.11
CA ASN A 896 3.26 32.27 51.27
C ASN A 896 3.94 31.77 49.98
N ASN A 897 3.88 30.47 49.67
CA ASN A 897 4.42 29.96 48.40
C ASN A 897 3.53 30.38 47.20
N PRO A 898 4.03 31.23 46.26
CA PRO A 898 3.21 31.76 45.18
C PRO A 898 2.70 30.69 44.19
N PHE A 899 3.36 29.53 44.12
CA PHE A 899 2.92 28.42 43.27
C PHE A 899 1.77 27.61 43.86
N ALA A 900 1.57 27.64 45.19
CA ALA A 900 0.44 26.98 45.85
C ALA A 900 -0.89 27.70 45.56
N VAL A 901 -0.87 29.04 45.57
CA VAL A 901 -2.05 29.88 45.28
C VAL A 901 -2.55 29.67 43.84
N LEU A 902 -1.64 29.50 42.88
CA LEU A 902 -1.97 29.19 41.48
C LEU A 902 -2.56 27.78 41.27
N ALA A 903 -2.32 26.84 42.19
CA ALA A 903 -2.94 25.50 42.14
C ALA A 903 -4.39 25.52 42.65
N ALA A 904 -4.71 26.40 43.62
CA ALA A 904 -6.08 26.54 44.16
C ALA A 904 -7.06 27.23 43.18
N LEU A 905 -6.55 28.02 42.23
CA LEU A 905 -7.36 28.83 41.29
C LEU A 905 -7.75 28.11 39.98
N LYS A 906 -7.69 26.77 39.94
CA LYS A 906 -8.08 25.97 38.77
C LYS A 906 -8.90 24.73 39.13
N LEU A 907 -10.22 24.90 39.35
CA LEU A 907 -11.29 23.95 38.97
C LEU A 907 -12.68 24.40 39.43
N THR A 908 -13.47 25.03 38.55
CA THR A 908 -14.94 24.83 38.43
C THR A 908 -15.42 25.43 37.10
N ALA A 909 -15.65 24.57 36.11
CA ALA A 909 -16.40 24.91 34.88
C ALA A 909 -17.14 23.64 34.44
N GLU A 910 -18.36 23.44 34.95
CA GLU A 910 -19.16 22.25 34.62
C GLU A 910 -19.74 22.33 33.20
N PRO A 911 -19.74 21.23 32.43
CA PRO A 911 -20.42 21.16 31.15
C PRO A 911 -21.94 21.01 31.34
N ALA A 912 -22.73 21.83 30.63
CA ALA A 912 -24.18 21.75 30.67
C ALA A 912 -24.71 20.42 30.12
N LYS A 913 -25.67 19.81 30.84
CA LYS A 913 -26.28 18.52 30.48
C LYS A 913 -27.21 18.65 29.27
N SER A 914 -26.95 17.90 28.21
CA SER A 914 -27.92 17.72 27.12
C SER A 914 -28.95 16.64 27.47
N ALA A 915 -30.24 17.01 27.47
CA ALA A 915 -31.33 16.08 27.76
C ALA A 915 -31.79 15.34 26.49
N LYS A 916 -31.92 14.01 26.57
CA LYS A 916 -32.56 13.20 25.52
C LYS A 916 -34.08 13.42 25.55
N GLY A 917 -34.63 14.07 24.51
CA GLY A 917 -36.06 14.09 24.23
C GLY A 917 -36.41 13.11 23.10
N GLY A 918 -37.12 12.04 23.39
CA GLY A 918 -37.45 10.98 22.42
C GLY A 918 -38.93 10.91 22.06
N GLN A 919 -39.23 11.15 20.78
CA GLN A 919 -40.43 10.71 20.03
C GLN A 919 -41.84 10.91 20.62
N SER A 920 -42.66 11.69 19.91
CA SER A 920 -44.04 11.30 19.59
C SER A 920 -44.41 11.84 18.20
N SER A 921 -45.38 11.22 17.53
CA SER A 921 -45.65 11.44 16.10
C SER A 921 -47.10 11.83 15.81
N LYS A 922 -47.31 12.73 14.82
CA LYS A 922 -48.49 12.71 13.91
C LYS A 922 -48.45 13.77 12.78
N LYS A 923 -48.64 13.26 11.55
CA LYS A 923 -49.50 13.77 10.46
C LYS A 923 -49.39 15.22 9.91
N HIS A 924 -48.84 15.26 8.69
CA HIS A 924 -49.49 15.73 7.43
C HIS A 924 -49.51 17.22 6.98
N LYS A 925 -49.03 17.39 5.73
CA LYS A 925 -49.56 18.21 4.61
C LYS A 925 -50.00 19.68 4.85
N GLY A 926 -49.30 20.62 4.20
CA GLY A 926 -49.78 21.99 3.92
C GLY A 926 -49.02 22.64 2.75
N LYS A 927 -49.73 23.24 1.77
CA LYS A 927 -49.14 23.87 0.57
C LYS A 927 -48.76 25.35 0.79
N LYS A 928 -47.74 25.79 0.04
CA LYS A 928 -47.63 27.05 -0.75
C LYS A 928 -48.88 27.99 -0.79
N PRO A 929 -48.73 29.30 -1.12
CA PRO A 929 -47.63 30.24 -0.81
C PRO A 929 -48.06 31.74 -0.63
N GLN A 930 -47.07 32.64 -0.56
CA GLN A 930 -47.06 34.03 -1.10
C GLN A 930 -47.80 35.20 -0.40
N LYS A 931 -47.16 36.37 -0.60
CA LYS A 931 -47.69 37.76 -0.67
C LYS A 931 -48.30 38.42 0.58
N GLY A 932 -47.58 39.43 1.06
CA GLY A 932 -48.00 40.82 0.78
C GLY A 932 -48.12 41.75 1.98
N GLY A 933 -48.04 43.06 1.70
CA GLY A 933 -48.28 44.13 2.68
C GLY A 933 -47.05 44.57 3.47
N GLY A 934 -46.60 45.80 3.23
CA GLY A 934 -45.64 46.50 4.08
C GLY A 934 -46.16 47.90 4.44
N GLY A 935 -45.48 48.58 5.36
CA GLY A 935 -45.79 49.95 5.80
C GLY A 935 -46.49 50.02 7.16
N GLY A 936 -45.98 50.88 8.07
CA GLY A 936 -46.54 51.04 9.41
C GLY A 936 -45.54 51.49 10.48
N GLN A 937 -44.95 52.68 10.33
CA GLN A 937 -44.32 53.45 11.41
C GLN A 937 -45.39 54.22 12.23
N PRO A 938 -45.09 54.83 13.40
CA PRO A 938 -43.94 54.70 14.32
C PRO A 938 -44.29 54.70 15.85
N ALA A 939 -43.25 54.65 16.69
CA ALA A 939 -43.15 55.25 18.05
C ALA A 939 -43.97 54.65 19.25
N PRO A 940 -43.64 54.97 20.52
CA PRO A 940 -42.38 55.52 21.09
C PRO A 940 -41.80 54.77 22.32
N VAL A 941 -40.50 55.03 22.56
CA VAL A 941 -39.78 55.18 23.85
C VAL A 941 -40.42 54.71 25.17
N VAL A 942 -39.79 53.73 25.84
CA VAL A 942 -39.52 53.74 27.30
C VAL A 942 -38.15 53.11 27.58
N GLU A 943 -37.18 53.93 28.01
CA GLU A 943 -36.04 53.57 28.88
C GLU A 943 -36.45 53.85 30.36
N PRO A 944 -35.73 53.44 31.43
CA PRO A 944 -34.29 53.13 31.49
C PRO A 944 -33.90 51.93 32.41
N GLN A 945 -32.61 51.87 32.75
CA GLN A 945 -31.93 51.11 33.82
C GLN A 945 -31.71 49.61 33.58
N SER A 946 -30.50 49.02 33.70
CA SER A 946 -29.20 49.35 34.34
C SER A 946 -29.03 48.94 35.82
N GLU A 947 -28.59 47.70 36.02
CA GLU A 947 -27.50 47.29 36.92
C GLU A 947 -26.66 46.21 36.21
#